data_AF-A0A956H5P7-F1
#
_entry.id   AF-A0A956H5P7-F1
#
_cell.length_a   1.000
_cell.length_b   1.000
_cell.length_c   1.000
_cell.angle_alpha   90.00
_cell.angle_beta   90.00
_cell.angle_gamma   90.00
#
_symmetry.space_group_name_H-M   'P 1'
#
loop_
_entity.id
_entity.type
_entity.pdbx_description
1 polymer ?
#
loop_
_entity_poly.entity_id
_entity_poly.type
_entity_poly.pdbx_seq_one_letter_code
_entity_poly.pdbx_strand_id
1 'polypeptide(L)'
;MDQGFVLELLPARGLDQSMLLPVLIGLLVVLFFTEVFGWVFAGAVVPGYLASVLVIQPVTGAIVIFESLTTLAIAASLAKILSRTDVWTRFFGRERFFLILLVSLIVRIHDHAWFAPWAINAIDHQFDTHLEITQEFYSVGLVLVPLTANMLWKPAVHRGLMQLVVEVGVTYLVVAFILLPYTNLSLSSVELTYENTAINFVAHAKAHIILLSAALLAAQFNLTYGWDFNGIMVPALLALLWLTPLKLVATLVEAVAVLYMVRGFLKLPVIQHMDFEGPRKIVLVFTMAFVWKMLLGFSLAPIFPELKISDTYGFGYLLSSLLAVKMLGKKSVRAVMLPTIVASSGGFVIGSVIGFVLELLSPGVPEARALAAVDSHRLSRTPVGTMTLARMRAGSWGEEPALPTQAELQHLHQFWADAAAWIEQPPERPTVADLDGNPFASALALRVWSLGMVPVGRVPQLGSFDQRSEREWFAVIEQGEGGLRGWPTAILAPGAEGPVLVVPAPYSEAPTAEAAAVVCRAIDCRAVLVAGREQALPGTSVAPRPIEKAMEVFSEVPMIVLRVDEGAAVADVETLRSCVDGFDDLSTGTCATPEAARATIHPLRGAFSIGAPWPSYQLDWEPLETVVRLPPGDALFAIMRVSAAALEARVVVGIDEFAVADAAVVEEVAPRLGVDELVTELARMHENREPPGMGGAGYLAPSPAELRVLEELVVEPLLAWAESPRHAEAPPPEIGVWASLLDYELVEFGDCRDRTQGCFVMLRERSQPSTSGWGTLVVRRQRHAKSHVVEVPRPHRERETWRVGAELWQVLEGRALLIAGADGLPQNPKSARLELARDDPTEVGEQPPNPDPVRPRNLETP
;
A
#
# COMPACT_ATOMS: atom_id res chain seq x y z
N MET A 1 21.51 10.41 27.09
CA MET A 1 21.55 9.06 27.69
C MET A 1 22.80 8.40 27.17
N ASP A 2 23.67 7.91 28.07
CA ASP A 2 25.01 7.40 27.77
C ASP A 2 24.98 6.38 26.64
N GLN A 3 25.96 6.46 25.72
CA GLN A 3 26.18 5.50 24.65
C GLN A 3 26.36 4.11 25.26
N GLY A 4 25.27 3.34 25.32
CA GLY A 4 25.26 1.99 25.86
C GLY A 4 26.26 1.14 25.10
N PHE A 5 27.13 0.43 25.83
CA PHE A 5 28.05 -0.53 25.27
C PHE A 5 27.26 -1.67 24.61
N VAL A 6 27.14 -1.64 23.28
CA VAL A 6 26.48 -2.70 22.50
C VAL A 6 27.52 -3.76 22.14
N LEU A 7 27.27 -5.02 22.53
CA LEU A 7 28.09 -6.16 22.12
C LEU A 7 27.66 -6.62 20.72
N GLU A 8 28.58 -6.52 19.75
CA GLU A 8 28.44 -7.11 18.41
C GLU A 8 28.62 -8.64 18.47
N LEU A 9 27.62 -9.33 19.02
CA LEU A 9 27.67 -10.78 19.18
C LEU A 9 27.26 -11.51 17.90
N LEU A 10 26.34 -10.94 17.11
CA LEU A 10 25.69 -11.59 15.97
C LEU A 10 26.26 -11.10 14.63
N PRO A 11 26.37 -11.95 13.59
CA PRO A 11 26.75 -11.50 12.25
C PRO A 11 25.68 -10.56 11.69
N ALA A 12 26.13 -9.43 11.14
CA ALA A 12 25.27 -8.41 10.54
C ALA A 12 24.50 -8.97 9.33
N ARG A 13 23.25 -8.49 9.11
CA ARG A 13 22.39 -8.86 7.97
C ARG A 13 22.03 -10.36 7.92
N GLY A 14 21.96 -10.99 9.09
CA GLY A 14 21.75 -12.42 9.24
C GLY A 14 21.03 -12.78 10.54
N LEU A 15 21.79 -12.97 11.61
CA LEU A 15 21.23 -13.45 12.90
C LEU A 15 20.82 -12.31 13.83
N ASP A 16 21.42 -11.14 13.64
CA ASP A 16 21.04 -9.86 14.26
C ASP A 16 19.57 -9.50 14.01
N GLN A 17 19.01 -9.93 12.88
CA GLN A 17 17.63 -9.66 12.45
C GLN A 17 16.72 -10.90 12.55
N SER A 18 16.95 -11.80 13.51
CA SER A 18 16.27 -13.10 13.54
C SER A 18 15.67 -13.47 14.90
N MET A 19 14.53 -14.17 14.90
CA MET A 19 13.91 -14.74 16.12
C MET A 19 14.69 -15.95 16.70
N LEU A 20 15.81 -16.34 16.09
CA LEU A 20 16.58 -17.52 16.45
C LEU A 20 17.16 -17.47 17.87
N LEU A 21 17.74 -16.32 18.23
CA LEU A 21 18.33 -16.14 19.55
C LEU A 21 17.25 -16.13 20.65
N PRO A 22 16.16 -15.34 20.56
CA PRO A 22 15.03 -15.43 21.49
C PRO A 22 14.50 -16.86 21.67
N VAL A 23 14.45 -17.64 20.60
CA VAL A 23 13.95 -19.01 20.63
C VAL A 23 14.91 -19.99 21.29
N LEU A 24 16.22 -19.84 21.06
CA LEU A 24 17.22 -20.59 21.80
C LEU A 24 17.15 -20.27 23.30
N ILE A 25 16.97 -19.00 23.67
CA ILE A 25 16.78 -18.61 25.07
C ILE A 25 15.52 -19.23 25.64
N GLY A 26 14.39 -19.15 24.94
CA GLY A 26 13.15 -19.80 25.37
C GLY A 26 13.34 -21.30 25.60
N LEU A 27 14.04 -21.99 24.70
CA LEU A 27 14.36 -23.41 24.84
C LEU A 27 15.23 -23.71 26.07
N LEU A 28 16.22 -22.85 26.36
CA LEU A 28 17.05 -22.96 27.56
C LEU A 28 16.24 -22.71 28.84
N VAL A 29 15.29 -21.76 28.81
CA VAL A 29 14.36 -21.52 29.91
C VAL A 29 13.48 -22.75 30.15
N VAL A 30 12.88 -23.34 29.12
CA VAL A 30 12.10 -24.58 29.26
C VAL A 30 12.95 -25.71 29.83
N LEU A 31 14.19 -25.87 29.37
CA LEU A 31 15.11 -26.88 29.91
C LEU A 31 15.39 -26.64 31.40
N PHE A 32 15.68 -25.40 31.79
CA PHE A 32 15.93 -25.03 33.17
C PHE A 32 14.73 -25.38 34.06
N PHE A 33 13.52 -24.97 33.68
CA PHE A 33 12.33 -25.28 34.47
C PHE A 33 11.99 -26.78 34.50
N THR A 34 12.29 -27.49 33.41
CA THR A 34 12.15 -28.95 33.34
C THR A 34 13.10 -29.65 34.32
N GLU A 35 14.37 -29.23 34.37
CA GLU A 35 15.37 -29.86 35.25
C GLU A 35 15.22 -29.46 36.72
N VAL A 36 14.88 -28.19 36.99
CA VAL A 36 14.81 -27.66 38.35
C VAL A 36 13.47 -27.97 39.00
N PHE A 37 12.36 -27.81 38.29
CA PHE A 37 11.00 -27.93 38.85
C PHE A 37 10.24 -29.17 38.35
N GLY A 38 10.85 -30.00 37.48
CA GLY A 38 10.20 -31.18 36.94
C GLY A 38 9.01 -30.86 36.02
N TRP A 39 9.02 -29.69 35.39
CA TRP A 39 7.95 -29.29 34.48
C TRP A 39 7.93 -30.16 33.22
N VAL A 40 6.80 -30.15 32.51
CA VAL A 40 6.62 -30.99 31.32
C VAL A 40 7.36 -30.33 30.16
N PHE A 41 8.37 -31.02 29.61
CA PHE A 41 9.04 -30.58 28.39
C PHE A 41 8.10 -30.71 27.18
N ALA A 42 7.34 -29.65 26.90
CA ALA A 42 6.40 -29.54 25.79
C ALA A 42 6.47 -28.14 25.17
N GLY A 43 6.14 -28.04 23.88
CA GLY A 43 6.12 -26.73 23.20
C GLY A 43 7.46 -26.00 23.23
N ALA A 44 8.59 -26.72 23.16
CA ALA A 44 9.93 -26.22 23.49
C ALA A 44 10.39 -24.93 22.75
N VAL A 45 9.68 -24.53 21.69
CA VAL A 45 9.95 -23.35 20.87
C VAL A 45 8.97 -22.21 21.16
N VAL A 46 7.79 -22.54 21.68
CA VAL A 46 6.67 -21.61 21.88
C VAL A 46 7.08 -20.43 22.76
N PRO A 47 7.78 -20.60 23.90
CA PRO A 47 8.11 -19.46 24.76
C PRO A 47 8.92 -18.37 24.07
N GLY A 48 9.92 -18.73 23.27
CA GLY A 48 10.75 -17.73 22.59
C GLY A 48 10.09 -17.09 21.38
N TYR A 49 9.28 -17.84 20.62
CA TYR A 49 8.48 -17.25 19.53
C TYR A 49 7.46 -16.26 20.09
N LEU A 50 6.66 -16.69 21.08
CA LEU A 50 5.60 -15.88 21.66
C LEU A 50 6.16 -14.67 22.39
N ALA A 51 7.30 -14.80 23.09
CA ALA A 51 8.01 -13.67 23.66
C ALA A 51 8.45 -12.67 22.59
N SER A 52 9.01 -13.14 21.46
CA SER A 52 9.43 -12.26 20.36
C SER A 52 8.24 -11.50 19.77
N VAL A 53 7.12 -12.17 19.55
CA VAL A 53 5.89 -11.51 19.05
C VAL A 53 5.36 -10.49 20.05
N LEU A 54 5.36 -10.81 21.35
CA LEU A 54 4.91 -9.88 22.39
C LEU A 54 5.80 -8.64 22.51
N VAL A 55 7.11 -8.77 22.25
CA VAL A 55 8.05 -7.64 22.23
C VAL A 55 7.82 -6.73 21.02
N ILE A 56 7.52 -7.31 19.85
CA ILE A 56 7.34 -6.55 18.61
C ILE A 56 5.94 -5.95 18.53
N GLN A 57 4.90 -6.78 18.64
CA GLN A 57 3.51 -6.38 18.51
C GLN A 57 2.66 -7.08 19.59
N PRO A 58 2.45 -6.45 20.76
CA PRO A 58 1.81 -7.09 21.91
C PRO A 58 0.36 -7.50 21.62
N VAL A 59 -0.36 -6.74 20.78
CA VAL A 59 -1.75 -7.04 20.36
C VAL A 59 -1.81 -8.37 19.62
N THR A 60 -0.95 -8.59 18.62
CA THR A 60 -0.89 -9.85 17.87
C THR A 60 -0.49 -11.02 18.77
N GLY A 61 0.44 -10.80 19.70
CA GLY A 61 0.78 -11.79 20.72
C GLY A 61 -0.42 -12.20 21.58
N ALA A 62 -1.24 -11.24 21.99
CA ALA A 62 -2.48 -11.51 22.75
C ALA A 62 -3.51 -12.28 21.93
N ILE A 63 -3.70 -11.91 20.65
CA ILE A 63 -4.59 -12.63 19.71
C ILE A 63 -4.13 -14.08 19.55
N VAL A 64 -2.83 -14.33 19.36
CA VAL A 64 -2.29 -15.70 19.24
C VAL A 64 -2.58 -16.54 20.50
N ILE A 65 -2.44 -15.95 21.69
CA ILE A 65 -2.78 -16.63 22.95
C ILE A 65 -4.27 -16.96 22.99
N PHE A 66 -5.14 -16.00 22.65
CA PHE A 66 -6.58 -16.18 22.59
C PHE A 66 -6.97 -17.29 21.60
N GLU A 67 -6.50 -17.22 20.37
CA GLU A 67 -6.74 -18.23 19.32
C GLU A 67 -6.28 -19.62 19.76
N SER A 68 -5.16 -19.71 20.48
CA SER A 68 -4.63 -20.98 21.00
C SER A 68 -5.56 -21.59 22.06
N LEU A 69 -6.12 -20.76 22.94
CA LEU A 69 -7.08 -21.19 23.96
C LEU A 69 -8.42 -21.60 23.32
N THR A 70 -8.91 -20.83 22.36
CA THR A 70 -10.13 -21.13 21.58
C THR A 70 -9.97 -22.42 20.80
N THR A 71 -8.84 -22.60 20.11
CA THR A 71 -8.47 -23.83 19.40
C THR A 71 -8.48 -25.02 20.35
N LEU A 72 -7.84 -24.88 21.52
CA LEU A 72 -7.79 -25.95 22.53
C LEU A 72 -9.20 -26.32 23.01
N ALA A 73 -10.04 -25.33 23.31
CA ALA A 73 -11.40 -25.54 23.79
C ALA A 73 -12.27 -26.28 22.75
N ILE A 74 -12.21 -25.86 21.48
CA ILE A 74 -12.96 -26.47 20.39
C ILE A 74 -12.44 -27.88 20.11
N ALA A 75 -11.12 -28.06 19.96
CA ALA A 75 -10.52 -29.37 19.69
C ALA A 75 -10.79 -30.37 20.83
N ALA A 76 -10.71 -29.93 22.10
CA ALA A 76 -11.00 -30.77 23.27
C ALA A 76 -12.48 -31.17 23.33
N SER A 77 -13.37 -30.22 23.04
CA SER A 77 -14.81 -30.47 22.99
C SER A 77 -15.16 -31.46 21.88
N LEU A 78 -14.62 -31.26 20.69
CA LEU A 78 -14.86 -32.13 19.54
C LEU A 78 -14.34 -33.54 19.81
N ALA A 79 -13.14 -33.70 20.38
CA ALA A 79 -12.60 -35.01 20.77
C ALA A 79 -13.48 -35.73 21.80
N LYS A 80 -14.04 -35.00 22.78
CA LYS A 80 -14.95 -35.56 23.79
C LYS A 80 -16.31 -35.95 23.22
N ILE A 81 -16.83 -35.19 22.24
CA ILE A 81 -18.13 -35.47 21.61
C ILE A 81 -18.01 -36.64 20.64
N LEU A 82 -17.00 -36.63 19.75
CA LEU A 82 -16.77 -37.72 18.79
C LEU A 82 -16.48 -39.05 19.47
N SER A 83 -15.71 -39.05 20.57
CA SER A 83 -15.43 -40.28 21.31
C SER A 83 -16.67 -40.97 21.89
N ARG A 84 -17.80 -40.26 22.04
CA ARG A 84 -19.08 -40.86 22.47
C ARG A 84 -19.85 -41.54 21.34
N THR A 85 -19.57 -41.20 20.09
CA THR A 85 -20.37 -41.68 18.96
C THR A 85 -19.90 -43.00 18.38
N ASP A 86 -18.72 -43.52 18.76
CA ASP A 86 -18.06 -44.72 18.21
C ASP A 86 -17.88 -44.74 16.67
N VAL A 87 -18.38 -43.72 15.95
CA VAL A 87 -18.26 -43.53 14.49
C VAL A 87 -16.81 -43.22 14.08
N TRP A 88 -15.98 -42.74 15.00
CA TRP A 88 -14.59 -42.40 14.72
C TRP A 88 -13.65 -43.03 15.75
N THR A 89 -12.70 -43.83 15.28
CA THR A 89 -11.71 -44.52 16.13
C THR A 89 -10.93 -43.53 16.99
N ARG A 90 -10.60 -43.96 18.21
CA ARG A 90 -9.87 -43.19 19.23
C ARG A 90 -8.66 -42.46 18.60
N PHE A 91 -8.71 -41.13 18.55
CA PHE A 91 -7.56 -40.27 18.18
C PHE A 91 -6.34 -40.65 19.03
N PHE A 92 -5.45 -41.48 18.49
CA PHE A 92 -4.25 -41.93 19.20
C PHE A 92 -3.08 -41.03 18.82
N GLY A 93 -2.48 -40.35 19.80
CA GLY A 93 -1.18 -39.71 19.66
C GLY A 93 -1.16 -38.56 18.64
N ARG A 94 -0.68 -38.80 17.41
CA ARG A 94 -0.37 -37.77 16.39
C ARG A 94 -1.59 -37.24 15.64
N GLU A 95 -2.69 -37.98 15.59
CA GLU A 95 -3.95 -37.53 14.99
C GLU A 95 -4.59 -36.38 15.79
N ARG A 96 -4.32 -36.31 17.11
CA ARG A 96 -4.76 -35.18 17.95
C ARG A 96 -4.17 -33.86 17.46
N PHE A 97 -2.92 -33.88 17.01
CA PHE A 97 -2.22 -32.69 16.59
C PHE A 97 -2.72 -32.24 15.22
N PHE A 98 -3.11 -33.19 14.35
CA PHE A 98 -3.83 -32.87 13.13
C PHE A 98 -5.17 -32.18 13.41
N LEU A 99 -5.94 -32.70 14.39
CA LEU A 99 -7.18 -32.05 14.79
C LEU A 99 -6.96 -30.63 15.31
N ILE A 100 -5.95 -30.44 16.18
CA ILE A 100 -5.57 -29.11 16.68
C ILE A 100 -5.18 -28.18 15.52
N LEU A 101 -4.42 -28.67 14.54
CA LEU A 101 -4.01 -27.90 13.35
C LEU A 101 -5.21 -27.49 12.48
N LEU A 102 -6.14 -28.43 12.25
CA LEU A 102 -7.34 -28.16 11.46
C LEU A 102 -8.25 -27.14 12.16
N VAL A 103 -8.48 -27.33 13.46
CA VAL A 103 -9.29 -26.41 14.27
C VAL A 103 -8.63 -25.05 14.36
N SER A 104 -7.30 -24.97 14.54
CA SER A 104 -6.60 -23.68 14.58
C SER A 104 -6.74 -22.91 13.28
N LEU A 105 -6.73 -23.61 12.13
CA LEU A 105 -6.93 -22.95 10.84
C LEU A 105 -8.35 -22.37 10.73
N ILE A 106 -9.37 -23.11 11.16
CA ILE A 106 -10.76 -22.64 11.13
C ILE A 106 -10.94 -21.42 12.04
N VAL A 107 -10.43 -21.50 13.28
CA VAL A 107 -10.44 -20.39 14.24
C VAL A 107 -9.74 -19.18 13.63
N ARG A 108 -8.58 -19.38 13.01
CA ARG A 108 -7.81 -18.31 12.36
C ARG A 108 -8.58 -17.63 11.22
N ILE A 109 -9.18 -18.40 10.32
CA ILE A 109 -9.97 -17.87 9.20
C ILE A 109 -11.18 -17.09 9.73
N HIS A 110 -11.84 -17.61 10.77
CA HIS A 110 -12.97 -16.94 11.41
C HIS A 110 -12.55 -15.64 12.10
N ASP A 111 -11.49 -15.68 12.89
CA ASP A 111 -11.03 -14.52 13.64
C ASP A 111 -10.54 -13.42 12.71
N HIS A 112 -9.87 -13.77 11.60
CA HIS A 112 -9.46 -12.81 10.59
C HIS A 112 -10.65 -12.13 9.89
N ALA A 113 -11.64 -12.91 9.47
CA ALA A 113 -12.75 -12.36 8.68
C ALA A 113 -13.79 -11.60 9.52
N TRP A 114 -13.89 -11.88 10.83
CA TRP A 114 -14.99 -11.37 11.66
C TRP A 114 -14.52 -10.73 12.96
N PHE A 115 -13.69 -11.43 13.74
CA PHE A 115 -13.40 -11.04 15.12
C PHE A 115 -12.37 -9.92 15.22
N ALA A 116 -11.27 -9.99 14.46
CA ALA A 116 -10.19 -9.02 14.53
C ALA A 116 -10.65 -7.61 14.07
N PRO A 117 -11.34 -7.43 12.92
CA PRO A 117 -11.87 -6.13 12.55
C PRO A 117 -12.84 -5.57 13.59
N TRP A 118 -13.71 -6.43 14.14
CA TRP A 118 -14.66 -6.01 15.18
C TRP A 118 -13.96 -5.59 16.47
N ALA A 119 -12.96 -6.34 16.94
CA ALA A 119 -12.25 -6.07 18.18
C ALA A 119 -11.39 -4.80 18.10
N ILE A 120 -10.75 -4.55 16.96
CA ILE A 120 -9.97 -3.33 16.70
C ILE A 120 -10.89 -2.13 16.70
N ASN A 121 -11.97 -2.17 15.91
CA ASN A 121 -12.94 -1.07 15.85
C ASN A 121 -13.52 -0.78 17.25
N ALA A 122 -13.78 -1.80 18.06
CA ALA A 122 -14.27 -1.63 19.42
C ALA A 122 -13.23 -1.00 20.37
N ILE A 123 -11.94 -1.32 20.22
CA ILE A 123 -10.85 -0.75 21.02
C ILE A 123 -10.57 0.69 20.58
N ASP A 124 -10.47 0.95 19.28
CA ASP A 124 -10.20 2.27 18.73
C ASP A 124 -11.32 3.26 19.11
N HIS A 125 -12.59 2.84 19.05
CA HIS A 125 -13.71 3.64 19.55
C HIS A 125 -13.66 3.92 21.07
N GLN A 126 -13.04 3.04 21.86
CA GLN A 126 -13.05 3.14 23.33
C GLN A 126 -11.82 3.88 23.88
N PHE A 127 -10.70 3.84 23.16
CA PHE A 127 -9.39 4.36 23.61
C PHE A 127 -8.78 5.43 22.68
N ASP A 128 -9.45 5.81 21.59
CA ASP A 128 -8.99 6.82 20.61
C ASP A 128 -7.59 6.50 20.07
N THR A 129 -7.38 5.22 19.75
CA THR A 129 -6.14 4.69 19.20
C THR A 129 -6.28 4.45 17.70
N HIS A 130 -5.17 4.51 16.95
CA HIS A 130 -5.08 4.06 15.56
C HIS A 130 -4.24 2.79 15.52
N LEU A 131 -4.83 1.66 15.88
CA LEU A 131 -4.13 0.38 15.89
C LEU A 131 -4.23 -0.29 14.51
N GLU A 132 -3.24 -0.04 13.65
CA GLU A 132 -3.10 -0.79 12.40
C GLU A 132 -2.46 -2.16 12.68
N ILE A 133 -3.11 -3.25 12.27
CA ILE A 133 -2.49 -4.57 12.29
C ILE A 133 -1.83 -4.84 10.93
N THR A 134 -0.50 -4.82 10.90
CA THR A 134 0.29 -5.23 9.74
C THR A 134 0.00 -6.69 9.38
N GLN A 135 -0.27 -6.98 8.10
CA GLN A 135 -0.58 -8.34 7.59
C GLN A 135 0.56 -9.37 7.82
N GLU A 136 1.75 -8.92 8.22
CA GLU A 136 2.99 -9.71 8.25
C GLU A 136 3.05 -10.70 9.43
N PHE A 137 2.50 -10.34 10.60
CA PHE A 137 2.49 -11.22 11.79
C PHE A 137 1.41 -12.31 11.75
N TYR A 138 0.60 -12.34 10.69
CA TYR A 138 -0.45 -13.36 10.55
C TYR A 138 0.12 -14.74 10.19
N SER A 139 1.30 -14.80 9.55
CA SER A 139 1.98 -16.03 9.14
C SER A 139 2.54 -16.82 10.32
N VAL A 140 3.01 -16.12 11.37
CA VAL A 140 3.58 -16.71 12.59
C VAL A 140 2.51 -17.47 13.38
N GLY A 141 1.28 -16.94 13.42
CA GLY A 141 0.15 -17.57 14.12
C GLY A 141 -0.20 -18.96 13.60
N LEU A 142 -0.05 -19.23 12.29
CA LEU A 142 -0.41 -20.51 11.68
C LEU A 142 0.36 -21.70 12.28
N VAL A 143 1.62 -21.49 12.68
CA VAL A 143 2.43 -22.52 13.34
C VAL A 143 2.37 -22.36 14.86
N LEU A 144 2.36 -21.13 15.37
CA LEU A 144 2.45 -20.85 16.80
C LEU A 144 1.18 -21.24 17.56
N VAL A 145 -0.01 -20.99 16.99
CA VAL A 145 -1.31 -21.30 17.59
C VAL A 145 -1.49 -22.80 17.85
N PRO A 146 -1.35 -23.70 16.84
CA PRO A 146 -1.51 -25.14 17.09
C PRO A 146 -0.43 -25.72 18.01
N LEU A 147 0.80 -25.16 18.00
CA LEU A 147 1.86 -25.59 18.91
C LEU A 147 1.55 -25.20 20.37
N THR A 148 1.06 -23.98 20.59
CA THR A 148 0.66 -23.48 21.90
C THR A 148 -0.55 -24.25 22.44
N ALA A 149 -1.57 -24.47 21.62
CA ALA A 149 -2.72 -25.32 21.97
C ALA A 149 -2.28 -26.75 22.32
N ASN A 150 -1.37 -27.35 21.55
CA ASN A 150 -0.86 -28.70 21.83
C ASN A 150 0.04 -28.76 23.08
N MET A 151 0.76 -27.70 23.41
CA MET A 151 1.51 -27.58 24.67
C MET A 151 0.56 -27.60 25.87
N LEU A 152 -0.55 -26.88 25.78
CA LEU A 152 -1.56 -26.79 26.84
C LEU A 152 -2.45 -28.05 26.99
N TRP A 153 -2.50 -28.91 25.96
CA TRP A 153 -3.36 -30.10 25.95
C TRP A 153 -3.00 -31.15 27.02
N LYS A 154 -1.70 -31.40 27.23
CA LYS A 154 -1.23 -32.46 28.14
C LYS A 154 -1.39 -32.13 29.62
N PRO A 155 -0.93 -30.96 30.11
CA PRO A 155 -1.21 -30.54 31.48
C PRO A 155 -2.69 -30.16 31.63
N ALA A 156 -3.19 -30.12 32.87
CA ALA A 156 -4.48 -29.46 33.11
C ALA A 156 -4.36 -27.99 32.70
N VAL A 157 -5.36 -27.42 32.00
CA VAL A 157 -5.29 -26.08 31.37
C VAL A 157 -4.68 -25.01 32.28
N HIS A 158 -5.08 -24.98 33.56
CA HIS A 158 -4.53 -24.02 34.54
C HIS A 158 -3.01 -24.19 34.78
N ARG A 159 -2.53 -25.43 34.89
CA ARG A 159 -1.10 -25.75 35.07
C ARG A 159 -0.32 -25.46 33.80
N GLY A 160 -0.87 -25.80 32.64
CA GLY A 160 -0.26 -25.50 31.35
C GLY A 160 -0.14 -24.00 31.10
N LEU A 161 -1.20 -23.25 31.41
CA LEU A 161 -1.21 -21.80 31.26
C LEU A 161 -0.21 -21.14 32.21
N MET A 162 -0.11 -21.61 33.46
CA MET A 162 0.90 -21.14 34.39
C MET A 162 2.32 -21.38 33.86
N GLN A 163 2.62 -22.57 33.35
CA GLN A 163 3.92 -22.89 32.75
C GLN A 163 4.22 -21.97 31.56
N LEU A 164 3.25 -21.82 30.64
CA LEU A 164 3.38 -20.94 29.49
C LEU A 164 3.66 -19.49 29.90
N VAL A 165 2.88 -18.93 30.83
CA VAL A 165 3.04 -17.54 31.29
C VAL A 165 4.41 -17.33 31.94
N VAL A 166 4.88 -18.26 32.76
CA VAL A 166 6.19 -18.12 33.42
C VAL A 166 7.32 -18.26 32.41
N GLU A 167 7.30 -19.28 31.54
CA GLU A 167 8.36 -19.51 30.55
C GLU A 167 8.43 -18.38 29.53
N VAL A 168 7.28 -17.93 29.00
CA VAL A 168 7.18 -16.79 28.09
C VAL A 168 7.59 -15.51 28.80
N GLY A 169 7.12 -15.27 30.03
CA GLY A 169 7.43 -14.08 30.81
C GLY A 169 8.92 -13.95 31.11
N VAL A 170 9.58 -15.03 31.55
CA VAL A 170 11.04 -15.03 31.77
C VAL A 170 11.78 -14.79 30.45
N THR A 171 11.36 -15.45 29.37
CA THR A 171 12.00 -15.27 28.05
C THR A 171 11.81 -13.84 27.54
N TYR A 172 10.62 -13.26 27.70
CA TYR A 172 10.29 -11.87 27.38
C TYR A 172 11.19 -10.91 28.16
N LEU A 173 11.35 -11.12 29.47
CA LEU A 173 12.21 -10.26 30.29
C LEU A 173 13.68 -10.31 29.82
N VAL A 174 14.19 -11.49 29.50
CA VAL A 174 15.56 -11.64 28.98
C VAL A 174 15.70 -10.96 27.61
N VAL A 175 14.76 -11.16 26.69
CA VAL A 175 14.82 -10.58 25.35
C VAL A 175 14.71 -9.05 25.41
N ALA A 176 13.68 -8.54 26.11
CA ALA A 176 13.36 -7.12 26.14
C ALA A 176 14.37 -6.29 26.94
N PHE A 177 14.85 -6.79 28.08
CA PHE A 177 15.71 -6.02 28.99
C PHE A 177 17.19 -6.39 28.93
N ILE A 178 17.56 -7.53 28.34
CA ILE A 178 18.97 -7.95 28.26
C ILE A 178 19.44 -8.02 26.80
N LEU A 179 18.75 -8.76 25.93
CA LEU A 179 19.24 -8.95 24.57
C LEU A 179 19.13 -7.68 23.73
N LEU A 180 17.94 -7.07 23.66
CA LEU A 180 17.72 -5.87 22.85
C LEU A 180 18.59 -4.67 23.25
N PRO A 181 18.77 -4.35 24.56
CA PRO A 181 19.54 -3.16 24.93
C PRO A 181 21.06 -3.35 24.88
N TYR A 182 21.56 -4.58 25.08
CA TYR A 182 23.00 -4.84 25.27
C TYR A 182 23.67 -5.60 24.11
N THR A 183 22.92 -6.06 23.12
CA THR A 183 23.47 -6.77 21.95
C THR A 183 23.02 -6.10 20.65
N ASN A 184 23.67 -6.45 19.54
CA ASN A 184 23.27 -5.99 18.21
C ASN A 184 22.01 -6.66 17.65
N LEU A 185 21.16 -7.26 18.49
CA LEU A 185 19.88 -7.86 18.09
C LEU A 185 18.85 -6.77 17.78
N SER A 186 18.31 -6.78 16.55
CA SER A 186 17.21 -5.94 16.11
C SER A 186 16.01 -6.82 15.75
N LEU A 187 14.90 -6.65 16.46
CA LEU A 187 13.64 -7.31 16.15
C LEU A 187 12.70 -6.46 15.27
N SER A 188 13.02 -5.18 15.02
CA SER A 188 12.22 -4.30 14.14
C SER A 188 12.38 -4.65 12.66
N SER A 189 13.58 -5.05 12.25
CA SER A 189 13.83 -5.57 10.89
C SER A 189 13.22 -6.95 10.67
N VAL A 190 12.78 -7.67 11.71
CA VAL A 190 12.08 -8.95 11.55
C VAL A 190 10.72 -8.76 10.87
N GLU A 191 10.08 -7.59 11.02
CA GLU A 191 8.90 -7.19 10.24
C GLU A 191 9.24 -7.20 8.74
N LEU A 192 10.30 -6.47 8.36
CA LEU A 192 10.81 -6.36 6.98
C LEU A 192 11.51 -7.63 6.43
N THR A 193 11.89 -8.59 7.29
CA THR A 193 12.71 -9.76 6.94
C THR A 193 12.00 -11.08 7.21
N TYR A 194 10.77 -11.08 7.76
CA TYR A 194 9.93 -12.27 7.76
C TYR A 194 9.65 -12.62 6.31
N GLU A 195 10.47 -13.57 5.85
CA GLU A 195 10.60 -14.13 4.51
C GLU A 195 9.45 -13.72 3.59
N ASN A 196 9.72 -12.97 2.52
CA ASN A 196 8.76 -12.68 1.43
C ASN A 196 7.95 -13.95 1.04
N THR A 197 8.51 -15.14 1.26
CA THR A 197 7.82 -16.43 1.17
C THR A 197 6.66 -16.65 2.15
N ALA A 198 6.78 -16.27 3.44
CA ALA A 198 5.73 -16.39 4.47
C ALA A 198 4.57 -15.40 4.30
N ILE A 199 4.86 -14.18 3.83
CA ILE A 199 3.86 -13.19 3.43
C ILE A 199 3.06 -13.72 2.22
N ASN A 200 3.75 -14.31 1.25
CA ASN A 200 3.12 -15.01 0.12
C ASN A 200 2.35 -16.28 0.53
N PHE A 201 2.73 -16.96 1.63
CA PHE A 201 2.02 -18.16 2.10
C PHE A 201 0.67 -17.86 2.75
N VAL A 202 0.51 -16.71 3.43
CA VAL A 202 -0.77 -16.34 4.05
C VAL A 202 -1.76 -15.83 3.02
N ALA A 203 -1.29 -15.09 2.02
CA ALA A 203 -2.12 -14.51 0.97
C ALA A 203 -2.73 -15.58 0.03
N HIS A 204 -2.16 -16.78 -0.05
CA HIS A 204 -2.63 -17.83 -0.96
C HIS A 204 -3.33 -18.98 -0.21
N ALA A 205 -4.66 -19.11 -0.41
CA ALA A 205 -5.46 -20.27 0.03
C ALA A 205 -4.82 -21.62 -0.35
N LYS A 206 -4.10 -21.66 -1.48
CA LYS A 206 -3.34 -22.82 -1.96
C LYS A 206 -2.27 -23.32 -0.99
N ALA A 207 -1.57 -22.42 -0.29
CA ALA A 207 -0.54 -22.82 0.69
C ALA A 207 -1.15 -23.55 1.89
N HIS A 208 -2.30 -23.07 2.39
CA HIS A 208 -3.04 -23.74 3.46
C HIS A 208 -3.50 -25.16 3.06
N ILE A 209 -3.96 -25.32 1.82
CA ILE A 209 -4.35 -26.62 1.26
C ILE A 209 -3.15 -27.55 1.16
N ILE A 210 -1.99 -27.06 0.70
CA ILE A 210 -0.74 -27.83 0.64
C ILE A 210 -0.30 -28.28 2.05
N LEU A 211 -0.32 -27.38 3.03
CA LEU A 211 0.04 -27.70 4.40
C LEU A 211 -0.87 -28.78 5.00
N LEU A 212 -2.19 -28.62 4.87
CA LEU A 212 -3.17 -29.57 5.42
C LEU A 212 -3.10 -30.93 4.74
N SER A 213 -3.00 -30.96 3.41
CA SER A 213 -2.89 -32.20 2.65
C SER A 213 -1.60 -32.96 3.00
N ALA A 214 -0.47 -32.26 3.13
CA ALA A 214 0.79 -32.85 3.57
C ALA A 214 0.73 -33.35 5.02
N ALA A 215 0.12 -32.60 5.94
CA ALA A 215 -0.06 -33.03 7.32
C ALA A 215 -0.95 -34.28 7.44
N LEU A 216 -2.04 -34.34 6.66
CA LEU A 216 -2.95 -35.48 6.58
C LEU A 216 -2.23 -36.71 6.02
N LEU A 217 -1.50 -36.55 4.92
CA LEU A 217 -0.77 -37.64 4.28
C LEU A 217 0.36 -38.16 5.18
N ALA A 218 1.07 -37.28 5.88
CA ALA A 218 2.05 -37.66 6.88
C ALA A 218 1.43 -38.42 8.07
N ALA A 219 0.23 -38.03 8.52
CA ALA A 219 -0.50 -38.76 9.55
C ALA A 219 -0.89 -40.16 9.07
N GLN A 220 -1.40 -40.29 7.85
CA GLN A 220 -1.74 -41.58 7.25
C GLN A 220 -0.52 -42.48 7.10
N PHE A 221 0.59 -41.97 6.55
CA PHE A 221 1.82 -42.74 6.40
C PHE A 221 2.45 -43.17 7.74
N ASN A 222 2.23 -42.38 8.79
CA ASN A 222 2.63 -42.79 10.13
C ASN A 222 1.84 -44.01 10.62
N LEU A 223 0.54 -44.09 10.32
CA LEU A 223 -0.33 -45.20 10.72
C LEU A 223 -0.12 -46.44 9.85
N THR A 224 -0.05 -46.27 8.52
CA THR A 224 0.02 -47.39 7.59
C THR A 224 1.42 -48.01 7.51
N TYR A 225 2.47 -47.19 7.47
CA TYR A 225 3.84 -47.64 7.26
C TYR A 225 4.72 -47.54 8.51
N GLY A 226 4.21 -46.97 9.62
CA GLY A 226 5.00 -46.75 10.84
C GLY A 226 6.10 -45.70 10.67
N TRP A 227 6.05 -44.87 9.61
CA TRP A 227 7.07 -43.86 9.33
C TRP A 227 7.04 -42.74 10.38
N ASP A 228 8.19 -42.37 10.92
CA ASP A 228 8.26 -41.50 12.11
C ASP A 228 9.08 -40.22 11.85
N PHE A 229 8.36 -39.11 11.62
CA PHE A 229 8.92 -37.83 11.16
C PHE A 229 9.16 -36.79 12.27
N ASN A 230 9.12 -37.17 13.55
CA ASN A 230 9.20 -36.22 14.69
C ASN A 230 8.04 -35.20 14.77
N GLY A 231 6.89 -35.56 14.19
CA GLY A 231 5.69 -34.72 14.12
C GLY A 231 5.20 -34.60 12.68
N ILE A 232 3.89 -34.47 12.50
CA ILE A 232 3.29 -34.31 11.15
C ILE A 232 3.57 -32.93 10.55
N MET A 233 3.98 -31.96 11.38
CA MET A 233 4.31 -30.60 10.95
C MET A 233 5.61 -30.54 10.13
N VAL A 234 6.59 -31.41 10.42
CA VAL A 234 7.88 -31.45 9.69
C VAL A 234 7.66 -31.69 8.18
N PRO A 235 7.00 -32.78 7.75
CA PRO A 235 6.72 -32.98 6.33
C PRO A 235 5.73 -31.94 5.76
N ALA A 236 4.82 -31.38 6.56
CA ALA A 236 3.89 -30.35 6.12
C ALA A 236 4.60 -29.03 5.77
N LEU A 237 5.49 -28.55 6.64
CA LEU A 237 6.32 -27.37 6.38
C LEU A 237 7.31 -27.62 5.23
N LEU A 238 7.86 -28.83 5.15
CA LEU A 238 8.71 -29.24 4.01
C LEU A 238 7.91 -29.30 2.69
N ALA A 239 6.57 -29.49 2.74
CA ALA A 239 5.72 -29.50 1.55
C ALA A 239 5.60 -28.11 0.93
N LEU A 240 5.49 -27.07 1.78
CA LEU A 240 5.50 -25.68 1.35
C LEU A 240 6.80 -25.29 0.67
N LEU A 241 7.92 -25.88 1.10
CA LEU A 241 9.24 -25.61 0.54
C LEU A 241 9.45 -26.08 -0.89
N TRP A 242 8.57 -26.90 -1.43
CA TRP A 242 8.61 -27.23 -2.86
C TRP A 242 8.32 -26.02 -3.75
N LEU A 243 7.71 -24.96 -3.20
CA LEU A 243 7.56 -23.68 -3.88
C LEU A 243 8.89 -22.90 -3.96
N THR A 244 9.85 -23.20 -3.09
CA THR A 244 11.18 -22.57 -3.05
C THR A 244 12.29 -23.63 -3.02
N PRO A 245 12.59 -24.27 -4.18
CA PRO A 245 13.44 -25.46 -4.22
C PRO A 245 14.86 -25.24 -3.68
N LEU A 246 15.41 -24.01 -3.82
CA LEU A 246 16.72 -23.69 -3.27
C LEU A 246 16.72 -23.76 -1.74
N LYS A 247 15.68 -23.21 -1.10
CA LYS A 247 15.49 -23.24 0.36
C LYS A 247 15.25 -24.66 0.86
N LEU A 248 14.49 -25.48 0.11
CA LEU A 248 14.33 -26.90 0.40
C LEU A 248 15.68 -27.62 0.50
N VAL A 249 16.54 -27.44 -0.52
CA VAL A 249 17.87 -28.05 -0.54
C VAL A 249 18.73 -27.51 0.59
N ALA A 250 18.74 -26.20 0.83
CA ALA A 250 19.46 -25.58 1.94
C ALA A 250 19.05 -26.17 3.29
N THR A 251 17.76 -26.35 3.56
CA THR A 251 17.24 -26.97 4.80
C THR A 251 17.71 -28.41 4.98
N LEU A 252 17.71 -29.21 3.91
CA LEU A 252 18.14 -30.62 3.97
C LEU A 252 19.66 -30.72 4.20
N VAL A 253 20.45 -29.91 3.48
CA VAL A 253 21.91 -29.84 3.65
C VAL A 253 22.26 -29.38 5.06
N GLU A 254 21.59 -28.33 5.56
CA GLU A 254 21.78 -27.81 6.91
C GLU A 254 21.47 -28.87 7.98
N ALA A 255 20.34 -29.58 7.86
CA ALA A 255 19.97 -30.64 8.81
C ALA A 255 21.07 -31.73 8.91
N VAL A 256 21.66 -32.10 7.77
CA VAL A 256 22.76 -33.07 7.70
C VAL A 256 24.05 -32.49 8.30
N ALA A 257 24.39 -31.24 7.99
CA ALA A 257 25.56 -30.57 8.56
C ALA A 257 25.47 -30.51 10.09
N VAL A 258 24.34 -30.06 10.64
CA VAL A 258 24.08 -30.01 12.08
C VAL A 258 24.18 -31.39 12.72
N LEU A 259 23.62 -32.43 12.09
CA LEU A 259 23.74 -33.81 12.59
C LEU A 259 25.20 -34.24 12.74
N TYR A 260 26.03 -33.99 11.73
CA TYR A 260 27.45 -34.34 11.79
C TYR A 260 28.20 -33.52 12.83
N MET A 261 27.87 -32.24 12.98
CA MET A 261 28.47 -31.38 14.00
C MET A 261 28.15 -31.86 15.42
N VAL A 262 26.89 -32.21 15.69
CA VAL A 262 26.48 -32.80 16.99
C VAL A 262 27.16 -34.15 17.22
N ARG A 263 27.25 -35.01 16.21
CA ARG A 263 27.97 -36.29 16.32
C ARG A 263 29.46 -36.11 16.60
N GLY A 264 30.08 -35.09 16.01
CA GLY A 264 31.47 -34.72 16.28
C GLY A 264 31.65 -34.23 17.72
N PHE A 265 30.76 -33.35 18.18
CA PHE A 265 30.77 -32.81 19.54
C PHE A 265 30.62 -33.91 20.60
N LEU A 266 29.69 -34.85 20.40
CA LEU A 266 29.48 -35.99 21.31
C LEU A 266 30.65 -37.00 21.33
N LYS A 267 31.61 -36.90 20.40
CA LYS A 267 32.83 -37.73 20.38
C LYS A 267 34.01 -37.07 21.08
N LEU A 268 33.89 -35.84 21.57
CA LEU A 268 34.96 -35.17 22.29
C LEU A 268 35.26 -35.90 23.61
N PRO A 269 36.54 -36.10 23.99
CA PRO A 269 36.93 -36.97 25.10
C PRO A 269 36.38 -36.54 26.46
N VAL A 270 36.17 -35.23 26.65
CA VAL A 270 35.56 -34.66 27.87
C VAL A 270 34.05 -34.94 27.93
N ILE A 271 33.39 -34.96 26.78
CA ILE A 271 31.93 -34.98 26.64
C ILE A 271 31.39 -36.41 26.54
N GLN A 272 32.22 -37.34 26.07
CA GLN A 272 31.86 -38.75 25.88
C GLN A 272 31.39 -39.44 27.18
N HIS A 273 31.78 -38.90 28.34
CA HIS A 273 31.42 -39.40 29.67
C HIS A 273 30.19 -38.69 30.28
N MET A 274 29.60 -37.71 29.59
CA MET A 274 28.43 -36.97 30.06
C MET A 274 27.13 -37.59 29.52
N ASP A 275 26.13 -37.76 30.39
CA ASP A 275 24.83 -38.34 30.02
C ASP A 275 23.91 -37.28 29.36
N PHE A 276 23.89 -37.27 28.03
CA PHE A 276 22.96 -36.47 27.22
C PHE A 276 21.69 -37.27 26.86
N GLU A 277 20.75 -37.34 27.80
CA GLU A 277 19.45 -37.96 27.59
C GLU A 277 18.29 -36.95 27.60
N GLY A 278 17.17 -37.33 26.98
CA GLY A 278 15.93 -36.56 27.01
C GLY A 278 16.04 -35.12 26.44
N PRO A 279 15.50 -34.11 27.14
CA PRO A 279 15.49 -32.70 26.72
C PRO A 279 16.88 -32.12 26.42
N ARG A 280 17.91 -32.53 27.17
CA ARG A 280 19.30 -32.03 26.99
C ARG A 280 19.81 -32.26 25.57
N LYS A 281 19.44 -33.40 24.97
CA LYS A 281 19.84 -33.74 23.60
C LYS A 281 19.16 -32.82 22.57
N ILE A 282 17.91 -32.45 22.80
CA ILE A 282 17.18 -31.53 21.91
C ILE A 282 17.84 -30.15 21.98
N VAL A 283 18.06 -29.64 23.18
CA VAL A 283 18.74 -28.34 23.38
C VAL A 283 20.12 -28.34 22.74
N LEU A 284 20.92 -29.41 22.92
CA LEU A 284 22.23 -29.53 22.29
C LEU A 284 22.16 -29.40 20.76
N VAL A 285 21.21 -30.08 20.11
CA VAL A 285 21.06 -29.99 18.65
C VAL A 285 20.70 -28.57 18.22
N PHE A 286 19.81 -27.90 18.94
CA PHE A 286 19.41 -26.51 18.66
C PHE A 286 20.55 -25.51 18.89
N THR A 287 21.30 -25.64 19.99
CA THR A 287 22.50 -24.82 20.24
C THR A 287 23.53 -25.02 19.15
N MET A 288 23.76 -26.28 18.74
CA MET A 288 24.72 -26.59 17.68
C MET A 288 24.23 -26.05 16.32
N ALA A 289 22.93 -26.11 16.03
CA ALA A 289 22.35 -25.49 14.83
C ALA A 289 22.51 -23.96 14.83
N PHE A 290 22.35 -23.32 15.99
CA PHE A 290 22.60 -21.88 16.14
C PHE A 290 24.08 -21.54 15.90
N VAL A 291 25.00 -22.31 16.50
CA VAL A 291 26.45 -22.15 16.27
C VAL A 291 26.81 -22.36 14.79
N TRP A 292 26.19 -23.34 14.11
CA TRP A 292 26.40 -23.54 12.67
C TRP A 292 26.06 -22.29 11.87
N LYS A 293 24.88 -21.70 12.12
CA LYS A 293 24.44 -20.48 11.45
C LYS A 293 25.33 -19.29 11.79
N MET A 294 25.76 -19.18 13.05
CA MET A 294 26.72 -18.13 13.47
C MET A 294 28.02 -18.24 12.69
N LEU A 295 28.61 -19.45 12.61
CA LEU A 295 29.84 -19.69 11.85
C LEU A 295 29.64 -19.40 10.36
N LEU A 296 28.53 -19.84 9.78
CA LEU A 296 28.20 -19.63 8.38
C LEU A 296 28.00 -18.15 8.07
N GLY A 297 27.30 -17.42 8.95
CA GLY A 297 27.10 -15.97 8.83
C GLY A 297 28.41 -15.19 8.89
N PHE A 298 29.26 -15.44 9.89
CA PHE A 298 30.57 -14.79 9.97
C PHE A 298 31.52 -15.19 8.84
N SER A 299 31.37 -16.39 8.27
CA SER A 299 32.22 -16.86 7.17
C SER A 299 31.78 -16.31 5.81
N LEU A 300 30.47 -16.16 5.58
CA LEU A 300 29.93 -15.69 4.29
C LEU A 300 29.81 -14.17 4.21
N ALA A 301 29.55 -13.48 5.34
CA ALA A 301 29.43 -12.03 5.37
C ALA A 301 30.60 -11.28 4.69
N PRO A 302 31.87 -11.68 4.88
CA PRO A 302 33.00 -11.02 4.22
C PRO A 302 33.16 -11.39 2.74
N ILE A 303 32.65 -12.56 2.31
CA ILE A 303 32.90 -13.12 0.98
C ILE A 303 31.85 -12.65 -0.02
N PHE A 304 30.59 -12.51 0.41
CA PHE A 304 29.47 -12.13 -0.46
C PHE A 304 28.64 -10.98 0.14
N PRO A 305 29.11 -9.72 0.06
CA PRO A 305 28.46 -8.58 0.71
C PRO A 305 27.10 -8.19 0.11
N GLU A 306 26.82 -8.60 -1.14
CA GLU A 306 25.55 -8.37 -1.85
C GLU A 306 24.51 -9.47 -1.60
N LEU A 307 24.92 -10.64 -1.08
CA LEU A 307 23.98 -11.72 -0.76
C LEU A 307 23.38 -11.50 0.61
N LYS A 308 22.05 -11.47 0.69
CA LYS A 308 21.31 -11.53 1.95
C LYS A 308 21.64 -12.86 2.64
N ILE A 309 22.43 -12.81 3.71
CA ILE A 309 22.98 -14.02 4.36
C ILE A 309 21.86 -14.93 4.86
N SER A 310 20.72 -14.35 5.29
CA SER A 310 19.55 -15.13 5.70
C SER A 310 18.94 -16.00 4.58
N ASP A 311 19.23 -15.73 3.31
CA ASP A 311 18.80 -16.58 2.19
C ASP A 311 19.58 -17.90 2.10
N THR A 312 20.78 -17.93 2.67
CA THR A 312 21.61 -19.13 2.73
C THR A 312 21.22 -20.07 3.87
N TYR A 313 20.44 -19.59 4.85
CA TYR A 313 19.91 -20.42 5.92
C TYR A 313 18.75 -21.27 5.43
N GLY A 314 18.64 -22.49 5.99
CA GLY A 314 17.48 -23.34 5.74
C GLY A 314 16.18 -22.67 6.20
N PHE A 315 15.13 -22.84 5.41
CA PHE A 315 13.79 -22.32 5.71
C PHE A 315 13.25 -22.88 7.00
N GLY A 316 12.68 -21.98 7.80
CA GLY A 316 12.13 -22.29 9.11
C GLY A 316 13.23 -22.89 9.97
N TYR A 317 13.81 -22.07 10.83
CA TYR A 317 14.93 -22.46 11.67
C TYR A 317 14.70 -23.73 12.54
N LEU A 318 13.43 -24.09 12.74
CA LEU A 318 12.99 -25.32 13.39
C LEU A 318 13.19 -26.56 12.56
N LEU A 319 13.00 -26.47 11.25
CA LEU A 319 12.84 -27.64 10.41
C LEU A 319 14.15 -28.41 10.30
N SER A 320 15.27 -27.73 10.06
CA SER A 320 16.60 -28.36 10.00
C SER A 320 17.01 -28.96 11.36
N SER A 321 16.74 -28.25 12.46
CA SER A 321 17.04 -28.72 13.83
C SER A 321 16.19 -29.95 14.23
N LEU A 322 14.88 -29.93 13.97
CA LEU A 322 13.97 -31.05 14.28
C LEU A 322 14.28 -32.30 13.45
N LEU A 323 14.65 -32.12 12.19
CA LEU A 323 15.15 -33.19 11.32
C LEU A 323 16.46 -33.78 11.88
N ALA A 324 17.41 -32.94 12.27
CA ALA A 324 18.68 -33.37 12.85
C ALA A 324 18.48 -34.14 14.17
N VAL A 325 17.62 -33.66 15.07
CA VAL A 325 17.23 -34.38 16.32
C VAL A 325 16.74 -35.79 15.99
N LYS A 326 15.90 -35.92 14.96
CA LYS A 326 15.32 -37.21 14.59
C LYS A 326 16.34 -38.16 13.97
N MET A 327 17.18 -37.66 13.08
CA MET A 327 18.28 -38.45 12.48
C MET A 327 19.29 -38.92 13.54
N LEU A 328 19.53 -38.09 14.56
CA LEU A 328 20.38 -38.46 15.69
C LEU A 328 19.76 -39.59 16.51
N GLY A 329 18.44 -39.55 16.77
CA GLY A 329 17.72 -40.59 17.49
C GLY A 329 17.64 -41.93 16.75
N LYS A 330 17.30 -41.92 15.45
CA LYS A 330 17.19 -43.14 14.62
C LYS A 330 18.53 -43.72 14.16
N LYS A 331 19.64 -43.01 14.40
CA LYS A 331 21.01 -43.33 13.93
C LYS A 331 21.15 -43.46 12.40
N SER A 332 20.12 -43.14 11.63
CA SER A 332 20.09 -43.27 10.16
C SER A 332 19.47 -42.02 9.53
N VAL A 333 20.21 -41.39 8.60
CA VAL A 333 19.75 -40.23 7.82
C VAL A 333 18.66 -40.66 6.84
N ARG A 334 18.91 -41.73 6.08
CA ARG A 334 18.00 -42.24 5.05
C ARG A 334 16.64 -42.64 5.63
N ALA A 335 16.62 -43.23 6.82
CA ALA A 335 15.39 -43.67 7.47
C ALA A 335 14.46 -42.52 7.90
N VAL A 336 14.96 -41.27 7.93
CA VAL A 336 14.18 -40.09 8.32
C VAL A 336 13.94 -39.20 7.09
N MET A 337 14.98 -38.90 6.30
CA MET A 337 14.87 -38.03 5.13
C MET A 337 13.94 -38.58 4.06
N LEU A 338 14.11 -39.85 3.66
CA LEU A 338 13.35 -40.41 2.56
C LEU A 338 11.85 -40.42 2.86
N PRO A 339 11.37 -40.90 4.02
CA PRO A 339 9.96 -40.79 4.36
C PRO A 339 9.46 -39.34 4.35
N THR A 340 10.24 -38.40 4.91
CA THR A 340 9.79 -37.00 5.05
C THR A 340 9.64 -36.32 3.69
N ILE A 341 10.60 -36.53 2.77
CA ILE A 341 10.56 -36.00 1.40
C ILE A 341 9.42 -36.62 0.60
N VAL A 342 9.17 -37.92 0.76
CA VAL A 342 8.06 -38.61 0.07
C VAL A 342 6.71 -38.09 0.58
N ALA A 343 6.56 -37.92 1.90
CA ALA A 343 5.34 -37.35 2.46
C ALA A 343 5.12 -35.89 2.04
N SER A 344 6.18 -35.07 2.04
CA SER A 344 6.09 -33.65 1.66
C SER A 344 5.80 -33.46 0.18
N SER A 345 6.46 -34.21 -0.71
CA SER A 345 6.21 -34.16 -2.16
C SER A 345 4.81 -34.64 -2.51
N GLY A 346 4.33 -35.72 -1.89
CA GLY A 346 2.96 -36.21 -2.08
C GLY A 346 1.92 -35.16 -1.65
N GLY A 347 2.13 -34.54 -0.48
CA GLY A 347 1.27 -33.46 0.00
C GLY A 347 1.29 -32.23 -0.92
N PHE A 348 2.46 -31.82 -1.40
CA PHE A 348 2.60 -30.71 -2.35
C PHE A 348 1.82 -30.96 -3.65
N VAL A 349 1.95 -32.15 -4.25
CA VAL A 349 1.25 -32.50 -5.49
C VAL A 349 -0.26 -32.52 -5.27
N ILE A 350 -0.74 -33.22 -4.24
CA ILE A 350 -2.18 -33.33 -3.94
C ILE A 350 -2.76 -31.94 -3.64
N GLY A 351 -2.10 -31.17 -2.78
CA GLY A 351 -2.56 -29.84 -2.41
C GLY A 351 -2.57 -28.86 -3.58
N SER A 352 -1.58 -28.95 -4.48
CA SER A 352 -1.54 -28.14 -5.69
C SER A 352 -2.66 -28.48 -6.67
N VAL A 353 -2.97 -29.77 -6.84
CA VAL A 353 -4.09 -30.23 -7.67
C VAL A 353 -5.42 -29.76 -7.10
N ILE A 354 -5.64 -29.92 -5.79
CA ILE A 354 -6.87 -29.45 -5.14
C ILE A 354 -7.00 -27.93 -5.27
N GLY A 355 -5.93 -27.19 -5.01
CA GLY A 355 -5.90 -25.74 -5.15
C GLY A 355 -6.24 -25.28 -6.57
N PHE A 356 -5.65 -25.92 -7.58
CA PHE A 356 -5.91 -25.61 -8.99
C PHE A 356 -7.37 -25.93 -9.40
N VAL A 357 -7.92 -27.04 -8.91
CA VAL A 357 -9.34 -27.39 -9.18
C VAL A 357 -10.28 -26.39 -8.52
N LEU A 358 -10.00 -25.95 -7.30
CA LEU A 358 -10.81 -24.93 -6.62
C LEU A 358 -10.70 -23.56 -7.31
N GLU A 359 -9.53 -23.21 -7.81
CA GLU A 359 -9.33 -22.00 -8.62
C GLU A 359 -10.15 -22.04 -9.91
N LEU A 360 -10.22 -23.19 -10.58
CA LEU A 360 -11.06 -23.40 -11.76
C LEU A 360 -12.57 -23.34 -11.47
N LEU A 361 -12.98 -23.69 -10.24
CA LEU A 361 -14.36 -23.65 -9.78
C LEU A 361 -14.77 -22.30 -9.17
N SER A 362 -13.81 -21.45 -8.83
CA SER A 362 -14.09 -20.15 -8.25
C SER A 362 -14.85 -19.31 -9.28
N PRO A 363 -15.99 -18.68 -8.92
CA PRO A 363 -16.59 -17.68 -9.79
C PRO A 363 -15.53 -16.62 -10.04
N GLY A 364 -15.22 -16.38 -11.31
CA GLY A 364 -14.28 -15.34 -11.70
C GLY A 364 -14.80 -14.03 -11.12
N VAL A 365 -14.17 -13.55 -10.05
CA VAL A 365 -14.25 -12.14 -9.71
C VAL A 365 -13.72 -11.44 -10.95
N PRO A 366 -14.52 -10.62 -11.65
CA PRO A 366 -13.98 -9.84 -12.75
C PRO A 366 -12.76 -9.14 -12.20
N GLU A 367 -11.60 -9.37 -12.82
CA GLU A 367 -10.37 -8.70 -12.44
C GLU A 367 -10.69 -7.23 -12.24
N ALA A 368 -10.51 -6.70 -11.03
CA ALA A 368 -10.65 -5.26 -10.79
C ALA A 368 -9.72 -4.44 -11.72
N ARG A 369 -8.72 -5.11 -12.34
CA ARG A 369 -7.92 -4.62 -13.46
C ARG A 369 -8.72 -4.21 -14.69
N ALA A 370 -9.90 -4.76 -14.94
CA ALA A 370 -10.75 -4.35 -16.06
C ALA A 370 -11.51 -3.03 -15.80
N LEU A 371 -11.51 -2.53 -14.55
CA LEU A 371 -11.96 -1.18 -14.20
C LEU A 371 -10.78 -0.18 -14.15
N ALA A 372 -9.54 -0.67 -14.22
CA ALA A 372 -8.31 0.10 -14.05
C ALA A 372 -7.61 0.34 -15.39
N ALA A 373 -8.18 1.19 -16.25
CA ALA A 373 -7.45 1.95 -17.28
C ALA A 373 -8.36 2.97 -17.97
N VAL A 374 -9.32 3.59 -17.26
CA VAL A 374 -9.92 4.81 -17.79
C VAL A 374 -8.96 5.93 -17.44
N ASP A 375 -8.22 6.42 -18.43
CA ASP A 375 -7.44 7.65 -18.29
C ASP A 375 -8.39 8.76 -17.80
N SER A 376 -7.98 9.55 -16.81
CA SER A 376 -8.81 10.65 -16.31
C SER A 376 -9.04 11.65 -17.43
N HIS A 377 -10.29 11.76 -17.89
CA HIS A 377 -10.66 12.68 -18.95
C HIS A 377 -11.02 14.07 -18.43
N ARG A 378 -11.41 14.21 -17.16
CA ARG A 378 -11.79 15.51 -16.59
C ARG A 378 -10.55 16.26 -16.07
N LEU A 379 -9.70 15.57 -15.29
CA LEU A 379 -8.49 16.19 -14.75
C LEU A 379 -7.46 16.52 -15.84
N SER A 380 -7.40 15.77 -16.94
CA SER A 380 -6.44 16.04 -18.02
C SER A 380 -6.80 17.24 -18.91
N ARG A 381 -7.92 17.94 -18.66
CA ARG A 381 -8.36 19.09 -19.49
C ARG A 381 -7.68 20.39 -19.13
N THR A 382 -7.27 20.54 -17.87
CA THR A 382 -6.69 21.77 -17.35
C THR A 382 -5.27 21.53 -16.85
N PRO A 383 -4.39 22.55 -16.90
CA PRO A 383 -3.05 22.44 -16.31
C PRO A 383 -3.10 22.04 -14.84
N VAL A 384 -3.98 22.65 -14.06
CA VAL A 384 -4.08 22.36 -12.63
C VAL A 384 -4.65 20.96 -12.39
N GLY A 385 -5.68 20.53 -13.13
CA GLY A 385 -6.20 19.17 -13.04
C GLY A 385 -5.15 18.11 -13.39
N THR A 386 -4.30 18.38 -14.39
CA THR A 386 -3.20 17.48 -14.77
C THR A 386 -2.19 17.33 -13.64
N MET A 387 -1.88 18.43 -12.94
CA MET A 387 -1.00 18.39 -11.77
C MET A 387 -1.64 17.69 -10.57
N THR A 388 -2.96 17.85 -10.36
CA THR A 388 -3.71 17.08 -9.36
C THR A 388 -3.70 15.59 -9.67
N LEU A 389 -3.85 15.21 -10.95
CA LEU A 389 -3.71 13.84 -11.41
C LEU A 389 -2.30 13.30 -11.11
N ALA A 390 -1.26 14.11 -11.33
CA ALA A 390 0.13 13.75 -11.00
C ALA A 390 0.31 13.48 -9.50
N ARG A 391 -0.21 14.36 -8.64
CA ARG A 391 -0.23 14.20 -7.18
C ARG A 391 -0.92 12.90 -6.76
N MET A 392 -2.15 12.67 -7.23
CA MET A 392 -2.94 11.51 -6.83
C MET A 392 -2.28 10.20 -7.26
N ARG A 393 -1.64 10.19 -8.44
CA ARG A 393 -0.87 9.04 -8.92
C ARG A 393 0.38 8.79 -8.08
N ALA A 394 1.13 9.84 -7.72
CA ALA A 394 2.33 9.72 -6.91
C ALA A 394 2.06 9.10 -5.53
N GLY A 395 0.85 9.27 -4.96
CA GLY A 395 0.42 8.66 -3.70
C GLY A 395 -0.42 7.37 -3.83
N SER A 396 -0.63 6.83 -5.04
CA SER A 396 -1.52 5.67 -5.29
C SER A 396 -0.83 4.29 -5.32
N TRP A 397 0.45 4.23 -4.99
CA TRP A 397 1.26 3.03 -5.09
C TRP A 397 1.12 2.14 -3.84
N GLY A 398 0.36 1.04 -3.95
CA GLY A 398 0.25 0.02 -2.90
C GLY A 398 1.36 -1.05 -2.90
N GLU A 399 2.04 -1.24 -4.03
CA GLU A 399 3.18 -2.16 -4.18
C GLU A 399 4.36 -1.43 -4.86
N GLU A 400 5.60 -1.82 -4.54
CA GLU A 400 6.77 -1.20 -5.16
C GLU A 400 6.89 -1.60 -6.64
N PRO A 401 6.81 -0.65 -7.61
CA PRO A 401 6.89 -0.99 -9.02
C PRO A 401 8.26 -1.59 -9.37
N ALA A 402 8.26 -2.50 -10.34
CA ALA A 402 9.49 -3.10 -10.85
C ALA A 402 10.48 -2.01 -11.31
N LEU A 403 11.73 -2.11 -10.85
CA LEU A 403 12.79 -1.15 -11.17
C LEU A 403 12.91 -0.94 -12.69
N PRO A 404 13.02 0.32 -13.16
CA PRO A 404 13.28 0.62 -14.57
C PRO A 404 14.56 -0.07 -15.06
N THR A 405 14.47 -0.70 -16.23
CA THR A 405 15.65 -1.21 -16.93
C THR A 405 16.48 -0.05 -17.49
N GLN A 406 17.77 -0.30 -17.74
CA GLN A 406 18.65 0.71 -18.37
C GLN A 406 18.15 1.14 -19.76
N ALA A 407 17.51 0.23 -20.50
CA ALA A 407 16.91 0.54 -21.80
C ALA A 407 15.72 1.50 -21.66
N GLU A 408 14.83 1.26 -20.69
CA GLU A 408 13.70 2.16 -20.38
C GLU A 408 14.20 3.55 -19.94
N LEU A 409 15.25 3.62 -19.10
CA LEU A 409 15.86 4.90 -18.69
C LEU A 409 16.49 5.66 -19.87
N GLN A 410 17.12 4.94 -20.81
CA GLN A 410 17.66 5.55 -22.02
C GLN A 410 16.55 6.07 -22.95
N HIS A 411 15.47 5.32 -23.12
CA HIS A 411 14.29 5.77 -23.87
C HIS A 411 13.66 7.01 -23.22
N LEU A 412 13.58 7.02 -21.88
CA LEU A 412 13.05 8.16 -21.13
C LEU A 412 13.91 9.40 -21.34
N HIS A 413 15.23 9.27 -21.24
CA HIS A 413 16.16 10.38 -21.51
C HIS A 413 16.00 10.90 -22.95
N GLN A 414 15.91 10.02 -23.94
CA GLN A 414 15.73 10.42 -25.34
C GLN A 414 14.39 11.10 -25.59
N PHE A 415 13.30 10.60 -25.01
CA PHE A 415 11.98 11.26 -25.07
C PHE A 415 12.05 12.68 -24.53
N TRP A 416 12.65 12.89 -23.35
CA TRP A 416 12.77 14.23 -22.77
C TRP A 416 13.70 15.13 -23.59
N ALA A 417 14.78 14.60 -24.19
CA ALA A 417 15.65 15.36 -25.09
C ALA A 417 14.89 15.87 -26.33
N ASP A 418 14.07 15.00 -26.93
CA ASP A 418 13.24 15.37 -28.07
C ASP A 418 12.17 16.41 -27.66
N ALA A 419 11.57 16.26 -26.48
CA ALA A 419 10.60 17.21 -25.93
C ALA A 419 11.23 18.57 -25.61
N ALA A 420 12.44 18.61 -25.05
CA ALA A 420 13.18 19.84 -24.75
C ALA A 420 13.51 20.60 -26.04
N ALA A 421 14.05 19.91 -27.06
CA ALA A 421 14.34 20.51 -28.36
C ALA A 421 13.07 21.06 -29.04
N TRP A 422 11.95 20.34 -28.92
CA TRP A 422 10.65 20.78 -29.44
C TRP A 422 10.09 22.01 -28.69
N ILE A 423 10.31 22.12 -27.37
CA ILE A 423 9.94 23.32 -26.61
C ILE A 423 10.75 24.54 -27.05
N GLU A 424 12.06 24.36 -27.28
CA GLU A 424 12.97 25.46 -27.65
C GLU A 424 12.78 25.95 -29.08
N GLN A 425 12.53 25.03 -30.00
CA GLN A 425 12.34 25.31 -31.42
C GLN A 425 11.01 24.74 -31.88
N PRO A 426 9.88 25.29 -31.41
CA PRO A 426 8.58 24.76 -31.75
C PRO A 426 8.30 24.97 -33.24
N PRO A 427 7.63 24.01 -33.90
CA PRO A 427 7.11 24.23 -35.25
C PRO A 427 6.09 25.37 -35.25
N GLU A 428 5.80 25.96 -36.42
CA GLU A 428 4.84 27.08 -36.55
C GLU A 428 3.47 26.79 -35.92
N ARG A 429 3.09 25.51 -35.84
CA ARG A 429 1.92 25.02 -35.11
C ARG A 429 2.31 23.76 -34.34
N PRO A 430 2.61 23.84 -33.04
CA PRO A 430 2.86 22.67 -32.22
C PRO A 430 1.59 21.82 -32.17
N THR A 431 1.71 20.51 -32.40
CA THR A 431 0.59 19.58 -32.32
C THR A 431 0.94 18.38 -31.45
N VAL A 432 -0.10 17.75 -30.88
CA VAL A 432 0.06 16.52 -30.09
C VAL A 432 0.82 15.44 -30.88
N ALA A 433 0.59 15.34 -32.19
CA ALA A 433 1.20 14.34 -33.05
C ALA A 433 2.73 14.45 -33.13
N ASP A 434 3.30 15.63 -32.88
CA ASP A 434 4.74 15.87 -32.95
C ASP A 434 5.49 15.12 -31.83
N LEU A 435 4.87 15.01 -30.64
CA LEU A 435 5.45 14.32 -29.48
C LEU A 435 4.84 12.94 -29.23
N ASP A 436 3.54 12.75 -29.50
CA ASP A 436 2.86 11.45 -29.32
C ASP A 436 3.28 10.44 -30.40
N GLY A 437 3.69 10.93 -31.58
CA GLY A 437 4.31 10.12 -32.65
C GLY A 437 5.75 9.70 -32.36
N ASN A 438 6.34 10.14 -31.23
CA ASN A 438 7.68 9.78 -30.83
C ASN A 438 7.73 8.27 -30.49
N PRO A 439 8.65 7.47 -31.08
CA PRO A 439 8.75 6.04 -30.80
C PRO A 439 8.98 5.74 -29.32
N PHE A 440 9.66 6.64 -28.58
CA PHE A 440 9.94 6.48 -27.16
C PHE A 440 8.70 6.74 -26.29
N ALA A 441 7.79 7.64 -26.70
CA ALA A 441 6.53 7.86 -25.98
C ALA A 441 5.71 6.56 -25.92
N SER A 442 5.53 5.90 -27.08
CA SER A 442 4.83 4.62 -27.15
C SER A 442 5.54 3.50 -26.39
N ALA A 443 6.88 3.46 -26.41
CA ALA A 443 7.67 2.45 -25.70
C ALA A 443 7.59 2.57 -24.17
N LEU A 444 7.37 3.79 -23.67
CA LEU A 444 7.23 4.10 -22.24
C LEU A 444 5.77 4.19 -21.79
N ALA A 445 4.82 3.98 -22.70
CA ALA A 445 3.40 4.23 -22.47
C ALA A 445 3.12 5.67 -21.99
N LEU A 446 3.86 6.66 -22.51
CA LEU A 446 3.58 8.08 -22.28
C LEU A 446 2.62 8.56 -23.37
N ARG A 447 1.61 9.34 -22.98
CA ARG A 447 0.72 10.07 -23.88
C ARG A 447 0.84 11.56 -23.72
N VAL A 448 0.68 12.26 -24.84
CA VAL A 448 0.65 13.72 -24.87
C VAL A 448 -0.78 14.21 -25.12
N TRP A 449 -1.20 15.22 -24.38
CA TRP A 449 -2.52 15.85 -24.50
C TRP A 449 -2.35 17.36 -24.71
N SER A 450 -3.17 17.98 -25.57
CA SER A 450 -3.25 19.44 -25.62
C SER A 450 -4.17 19.93 -24.50
N LEU A 451 -3.70 20.89 -23.72
CA LEU A 451 -4.44 21.61 -22.68
C LEU A 451 -5.08 22.89 -23.22
N GLY A 452 -4.95 23.15 -24.54
CA GLY A 452 -5.48 24.34 -25.20
C GLY A 452 -4.63 25.59 -24.98
N MET A 453 -5.17 26.72 -25.42
CA MET A 453 -4.53 28.03 -25.35
C MET A 453 -4.64 28.60 -23.93
N VAL A 454 -3.50 28.77 -23.28
CA VAL A 454 -3.37 29.36 -21.96
C VAL A 454 -2.88 30.80 -22.10
N PRO A 455 -3.57 31.80 -21.51
CA PRO A 455 -3.10 33.17 -21.50
C PRO A 455 -1.86 33.33 -20.60
N VAL A 456 -0.75 33.78 -21.17
CA VAL A 456 0.53 33.96 -20.45
C VAL A 456 0.80 35.45 -20.22
N GLY A 457 1.42 35.80 -19.08
CA GLY A 457 1.82 37.18 -18.75
C GLY A 457 1.01 37.87 -17.65
N ARG A 458 1.31 39.15 -17.36
CA ARG A 458 0.73 39.94 -16.26
C ARG A 458 -0.80 39.96 -16.28
N VAL A 459 -1.43 39.84 -15.10
CA VAL A 459 -2.77 40.39 -14.88
C VAL A 459 -2.65 41.91 -15.06
N PRO A 460 -3.33 42.53 -16.04
CA PRO A 460 -3.18 43.96 -16.26
C PRO A 460 -3.70 44.73 -15.04
N GLN A 461 -2.89 45.65 -14.53
CA GLN A 461 -3.44 46.73 -13.71
C GLN A 461 -4.48 47.48 -14.55
N LEU A 462 -5.63 47.76 -13.95
CA LEU A 462 -6.77 48.44 -14.56
C LEU A 462 -6.27 49.65 -15.39
N GLY A 463 -6.30 49.54 -16.72
CA GLY A 463 -5.95 50.65 -17.64
C GLY A 463 -4.80 50.43 -18.62
N SER A 464 -4.07 49.31 -18.57
CA SER A 464 -3.04 48.96 -19.57
C SER A 464 -3.50 47.80 -20.45
N PHE A 465 -3.87 48.08 -21.71
CA PHE A 465 -4.09 47.06 -22.73
C PHE A 465 -2.74 46.61 -23.30
N ASP A 466 -2.05 45.71 -22.60
CA ASP A 466 -0.97 44.95 -23.23
C ASP A 466 -1.52 43.60 -23.71
N GLN A 467 -1.14 43.17 -24.90
CA GLN A 467 -1.65 41.96 -25.55
C GLN A 467 -1.27 40.72 -24.71
N ARG A 468 -2.26 40.02 -24.15
CA ARG A 468 -2.04 38.68 -23.58
C ARG A 468 -1.49 37.79 -24.69
N SER A 469 -0.25 37.32 -24.56
CA SER A 469 0.26 36.28 -25.44
C SER A 469 -0.34 34.95 -24.98
N GLU A 470 -1.29 34.42 -25.74
CA GLU A 470 -1.81 33.08 -25.50
C GLU A 470 -0.86 32.03 -26.11
N ARG A 471 -0.65 30.93 -25.41
CA ARG A 471 0.20 29.82 -25.89
C ARG A 471 -0.47 28.49 -25.64
N GLU A 472 -0.28 27.57 -26.56
CA GLU A 472 -0.79 26.21 -26.40
C GLU A 472 0.08 25.46 -25.39
N TRP A 473 -0.54 24.85 -24.38
CA TRP A 473 0.13 24.04 -23.38
C TRP A 473 -0.17 22.56 -23.62
N PHE A 474 0.79 21.70 -23.27
CA PHE A 474 0.68 20.25 -23.48
C PHE A 474 0.97 19.50 -22.18
N ALA A 475 0.23 18.42 -21.92
CA ALA A 475 0.47 17.53 -20.80
C ALA A 475 1.13 16.23 -21.28
N VAL A 476 2.13 15.74 -20.55
CA VAL A 476 2.72 14.41 -20.73
C VAL A 476 2.34 13.55 -19.54
N ILE A 477 1.62 12.46 -19.80
CA ILE A 477 0.98 11.63 -18.78
C ILE A 477 1.26 10.15 -19.08
N GLU A 478 1.64 9.37 -18.07
CA GLU A 478 1.78 7.93 -18.19
C GLU A 478 0.41 7.23 -18.35
N GLN A 479 0.31 6.26 -19.26
CA GLN A 479 -0.89 5.48 -19.51
C GLN A 479 -1.02 4.24 -18.60
N GLY A 480 -2.25 3.92 -18.22
CA GLY A 480 -2.55 2.80 -17.32
C GLY A 480 -2.59 1.40 -17.94
N GLU A 481 -2.52 1.24 -19.27
CA GLU A 481 -2.79 -0.05 -19.95
C GLU A 481 -1.79 -1.19 -19.63
N GLY A 482 -0.59 -0.86 -19.11
CA GLY A 482 0.47 -1.83 -18.77
C GLY A 482 0.83 -1.91 -17.28
N GLY A 483 0.05 -1.23 -16.42
CA GLY A 483 0.49 -0.88 -15.07
C GLY A 483 1.43 0.32 -15.10
N LEU A 484 1.24 1.24 -14.15
CA LEU A 484 2.08 2.43 -14.04
C LEU A 484 3.52 2.00 -13.65
N ARG A 485 4.53 2.71 -14.15
CA ARG A 485 5.95 2.63 -13.78
C ARG A 485 6.43 3.81 -12.93
N GLY A 486 5.63 4.87 -12.82
CA GLY A 486 5.97 6.07 -12.07
C GLY A 486 6.82 7.03 -12.89
N TRP A 487 6.57 7.09 -14.21
CA TRP A 487 7.22 8.07 -15.07
C TRP A 487 6.79 9.50 -14.68
N PRO A 488 7.68 10.51 -14.84
CA PRO A 488 7.34 11.88 -14.48
C PRO A 488 6.19 12.39 -15.35
N THR A 489 5.23 13.05 -14.71
CA THR A 489 4.16 13.78 -15.39
C THR A 489 4.63 15.21 -15.63
N ALA A 490 4.30 15.80 -16.78
CA ALA A 490 4.73 17.16 -17.08
C ALA A 490 3.68 18.02 -17.77
N ILE A 491 3.87 19.34 -17.65
CA ILE A 491 3.30 20.35 -18.55
C ILE A 491 4.44 20.92 -19.38
N LEU A 492 4.22 21.08 -20.69
CA LEU A 492 5.16 21.66 -21.65
C LEU A 492 4.53 22.90 -22.29
N ALA A 493 5.29 23.99 -22.33
CA ALA A 493 4.89 25.25 -22.95
C ALA A 493 5.86 25.60 -24.09
N PRO A 494 5.60 25.13 -25.33
CA PRO A 494 6.46 25.42 -26.48
C PRO A 494 6.64 26.93 -26.71
N GLY A 495 7.88 27.34 -26.99
CA GLY A 495 8.24 28.74 -27.24
C GLY A 495 8.32 29.62 -25.99
N ALA A 496 8.23 29.04 -24.79
CA ALA A 496 8.47 29.77 -23.55
C ALA A 496 9.95 29.96 -23.26
N GLU A 497 10.29 31.12 -22.70
CA GLU A 497 11.68 31.50 -22.43
C GLU A 497 12.07 31.28 -20.96
N GLY A 498 11.08 31.21 -20.05
CA GLY A 498 11.28 31.11 -18.61
C GLY A 498 11.84 29.76 -18.12
N PRO A 499 11.95 29.59 -16.79
CA PRO A 499 12.61 28.43 -16.19
C PRO A 499 11.79 27.14 -16.33
N VAL A 500 12.39 26.01 -15.96
CA VAL A 500 11.69 24.74 -15.73
C VAL A 500 11.39 24.60 -14.25
N LEU A 501 10.12 24.35 -13.90
CA LEU A 501 9.70 24.09 -12.52
C LEU A 501 9.75 22.58 -12.23
N VAL A 502 10.26 22.18 -11.07
CA VAL A 502 10.40 20.77 -10.67
C VAL A 502 9.74 20.54 -9.32
N VAL A 503 8.88 19.52 -9.25
CA VAL A 503 8.14 19.11 -8.05
C VAL A 503 8.48 17.66 -7.71
N PRO A 504 9.41 17.43 -6.76
CA PRO A 504 9.89 16.09 -6.44
C PRO A 504 8.96 15.30 -5.50
N ALA A 505 8.13 15.98 -4.72
CA ALA A 505 7.29 15.41 -3.65
C ALA A 505 5.83 15.89 -3.75
N PRO A 506 5.13 15.60 -4.86
CA PRO A 506 3.82 16.19 -5.12
C PRO A 506 2.71 15.71 -4.18
N TYR A 507 2.88 14.58 -3.49
CA TYR A 507 1.87 14.03 -2.58
C TYR A 507 2.08 14.49 -1.13
N SER A 508 3.28 14.32 -0.58
CA SER A 508 3.56 14.73 0.81
C SER A 508 3.65 16.25 0.99
N GLU A 509 4.11 16.98 -0.03
CA GLU A 509 4.25 18.44 -0.02
C GLU A 509 3.12 19.10 -0.82
N ALA A 510 1.94 18.51 -0.84
CA ALA A 510 0.79 19.09 -1.50
C ALA A 510 0.43 20.48 -0.92
N PRO A 511 -0.10 21.43 -1.74
CA PRO A 511 -0.44 21.32 -3.17
C PRO A 511 0.66 21.88 -4.10
N THR A 512 1.92 21.45 -3.94
CA THR A 512 3.05 21.96 -4.74
C THR A 512 2.93 21.75 -6.24
N ALA A 513 2.39 20.61 -6.68
CA ALA A 513 2.22 20.33 -8.11
C ALA A 513 1.24 21.30 -8.76
N GLU A 514 0.09 21.50 -8.14
CA GLU A 514 -0.97 22.39 -8.60
C GLU A 514 -0.52 23.84 -8.60
N ALA A 515 0.18 24.25 -7.52
CA ALA A 515 0.78 25.58 -7.44
C ALA A 515 1.85 25.80 -8.52
N ALA A 516 2.62 24.77 -8.88
CA ALA A 516 3.62 24.88 -9.96
C ALA A 516 2.99 25.21 -11.31
N ALA A 517 1.81 24.66 -11.66
CA ALA A 517 1.10 25.05 -12.88
C ALA A 517 0.69 26.53 -12.87
N VAL A 518 0.16 27.03 -11.75
CA VAL A 518 -0.23 28.44 -11.59
C VAL A 518 0.99 29.37 -11.68
N VAL A 519 2.08 29.01 -11.00
CA VAL A 519 3.33 29.77 -11.04
C VAL A 519 3.92 29.76 -12.44
N CYS A 520 3.92 28.61 -13.12
CA CYS A 520 4.45 28.47 -14.47
C CYS A 520 3.84 29.49 -15.44
N ARG A 521 2.52 29.67 -15.36
CA ARG A 521 1.81 30.67 -16.17
C ARG A 521 2.25 32.08 -15.84
N ALA A 522 2.43 32.39 -14.56
CA ALA A 522 2.78 33.73 -14.10
C ALA A 522 4.20 34.17 -14.50
N ILE A 523 5.11 33.21 -14.68
CA ILE A 523 6.53 33.45 -15.01
C ILE A 523 6.91 32.99 -16.43
N ASP A 524 5.93 32.54 -17.21
CA ASP A 524 6.14 32.02 -18.56
C ASP A 524 7.18 30.88 -18.62
N CYS A 525 6.96 29.84 -17.81
CA CYS A 525 7.89 28.73 -17.66
C CYS A 525 7.85 27.75 -18.86
N ARG A 526 8.97 27.10 -19.17
CA ARG A 526 9.11 26.13 -20.27
C ARG A 526 8.43 24.81 -20.01
N ALA A 527 8.56 24.32 -18.78
CA ALA A 527 8.00 23.05 -18.38
C ALA A 527 7.77 23.00 -16.87
N VAL A 528 6.79 22.20 -16.46
CA VAL A 528 6.61 21.76 -15.07
C VAL A 528 6.84 20.25 -15.06
N LEU A 529 7.81 19.77 -14.28
CA LEU A 529 8.14 18.36 -14.13
C LEU A 529 7.73 17.86 -12.75
N VAL A 530 6.87 16.86 -12.69
CA VAL A 530 6.35 16.30 -11.43
C VAL A 530 6.74 14.83 -11.31
N ALA A 531 7.21 14.44 -10.12
CA ALA A 531 7.60 13.07 -9.88
C ALA A 531 6.38 12.13 -9.96
N GLY A 532 6.47 11.07 -10.77
CA GLY A 532 5.41 10.06 -10.87
C GLY A 532 5.31 9.15 -9.64
N ARG A 533 6.30 9.20 -8.74
CA ARG A 533 6.36 8.43 -7.50
C ARG A 533 7.14 9.16 -6.43
N GLU A 534 6.63 9.07 -5.20
CA GLU A 534 7.31 9.52 -3.99
C GLU A 534 7.79 8.30 -3.17
N GLN A 535 9.05 8.30 -2.71
CA GLN A 535 9.56 7.20 -1.86
C GLN A 535 9.36 7.56 -0.39
N ALA A 536 8.66 6.68 0.34
CA ALA A 536 8.27 6.92 1.73
C ALA A 536 9.37 6.62 2.78
N LEU A 537 10.58 6.13 2.41
CA LEU A 537 11.56 5.64 3.39
C LEU A 537 13.01 6.10 3.12
N PRO A 538 13.69 6.71 4.13
CA PRO A 538 15.13 6.95 4.10
C PRO A 538 15.93 5.64 3.99
N GLY A 539 16.99 5.60 3.18
CA GLY A 539 17.98 4.51 3.18
C GLY A 539 17.79 3.37 2.15
N THR A 540 16.92 3.52 1.15
CA THR A 540 16.86 2.60 0.00
C THR A 540 17.90 2.95 -1.07
N SER A 541 18.42 1.94 -1.79
CA SER A 541 19.50 2.13 -2.79
C SER A 541 19.04 3.02 -3.95
N VAL A 542 19.89 4.00 -4.30
CA VAL A 542 19.66 5.03 -5.33
C VAL A 542 19.68 4.41 -6.73
N ALA A 543 18.54 3.90 -7.20
CA ALA A 543 18.28 3.92 -8.63
C ALA A 543 18.07 5.38 -9.05
N PRO A 544 18.59 5.84 -10.22
CA PRO A 544 18.29 7.18 -10.69
C PRO A 544 16.78 7.33 -10.79
N ARG A 545 16.23 8.37 -10.16
CA ARG A 545 14.79 8.58 -10.21
C ARG A 545 14.43 8.94 -11.66
N PRO A 546 13.33 8.42 -12.22
CA PRO A 546 12.89 8.81 -13.55
C PRO A 546 12.81 10.33 -13.78
N ILE A 547 12.44 11.09 -12.74
CA ILE A 547 12.47 12.56 -12.78
C ILE A 547 13.87 13.15 -12.93
N GLU A 548 14.90 12.54 -12.33
CA GLU A 548 16.30 13.00 -12.48
C GLU A 548 16.75 12.87 -13.93
N LYS A 549 16.32 11.83 -14.66
CA LYS A 549 16.59 11.69 -16.09
C LYS A 549 15.93 12.75 -16.96
N ALA A 550 14.74 13.23 -16.57
CA ALA A 550 14.13 14.39 -17.19
C ALA A 550 14.92 15.67 -16.88
N MET A 551 15.30 15.87 -15.61
CA MET A 551 16.08 17.05 -15.18
C MET A 551 17.46 17.15 -15.84
N GLU A 552 18.14 16.02 -16.07
CA GLU A 552 19.42 15.97 -16.78
C GLU A 552 19.34 16.60 -18.17
N VAL A 553 18.20 16.48 -18.86
CA VAL A 553 18.00 17.08 -20.19
C VAL A 553 17.90 18.61 -20.12
N PHE A 554 17.26 19.13 -19.08
CA PHE A 554 17.05 20.57 -18.90
C PHE A 554 18.20 21.27 -18.15
N SER A 555 19.36 20.64 -17.98
CA SER A 555 20.46 21.18 -17.17
C SER A 555 21.05 22.50 -17.69
N GLU A 556 20.85 22.81 -18.96
CA GLU A 556 21.32 24.06 -19.59
C GLU A 556 20.34 25.23 -19.41
N VAL A 557 19.15 24.96 -18.87
CA VAL A 557 18.08 25.95 -18.65
C VAL A 557 17.94 26.23 -17.14
N PRO A 558 17.61 27.47 -16.73
CA PRO A 558 17.25 27.78 -15.34
C PRO A 558 16.18 26.82 -14.79
N MET A 559 16.47 26.14 -13.67
CA MET A 559 15.51 25.24 -13.00
C MET A 559 15.12 25.78 -11.62
N ILE A 560 13.84 25.67 -11.25
CA ILE A 560 13.35 26.00 -9.91
C ILE A 560 12.70 24.77 -9.30
N VAL A 561 13.25 24.29 -8.19
CA VAL A 561 12.68 23.18 -7.41
C VAL A 561 11.76 23.75 -6.34
N LEU A 562 10.46 23.44 -6.43
CA LEU A 562 9.44 23.90 -5.49
C LEU A 562 9.30 22.90 -4.33
N ARG A 563 9.33 23.40 -3.09
CA ARG A 563 9.23 22.62 -1.84
C ARG A 563 8.35 23.30 -0.80
N VAL A 564 7.71 22.51 0.06
CA VAL A 564 7.00 23.02 1.25
C VAL A 564 7.95 23.12 2.44
N ASP A 565 7.86 24.22 3.20
CA ASP A 565 8.56 24.39 4.47
C ASP A 565 7.59 24.96 5.53
N GLU A 566 7.44 24.25 6.65
CA GLU A 566 6.53 24.63 7.75
C GLU A 566 6.92 25.95 8.44
N GLY A 567 8.15 26.44 8.25
CA GLY A 567 8.65 27.68 8.83
C GLY A 567 8.75 28.88 7.86
N ALA A 568 8.45 28.69 6.57
CA ALA A 568 8.63 29.74 5.56
C ALA A 568 7.57 30.85 5.63
N ALA A 569 8.00 32.10 5.41
CA ALA A 569 7.08 33.22 5.27
C ALA A 569 6.25 33.11 3.97
N VAL A 570 5.06 33.71 3.96
CA VAL A 570 4.20 33.81 2.76
C VAL A 570 4.97 34.57 1.67
N ALA A 571 5.48 33.85 0.66
CA ALA A 571 6.12 34.47 -0.49
C ALA A 571 5.05 34.90 -1.49
N ASP A 572 5.02 36.20 -1.85
CA ASP A 572 4.15 36.73 -2.90
C ASP A 572 4.74 36.41 -4.30
N VAL A 573 3.89 36.36 -5.32
CA VAL A 573 4.26 36.06 -6.71
C VAL A 573 5.17 37.12 -7.30
N GLU A 574 5.09 38.36 -6.82
CA GLU A 574 6.03 39.39 -7.22
C GLU A 574 7.44 39.11 -6.67
N THR A 575 7.56 38.44 -5.50
CA THR A 575 8.84 37.94 -4.98
C THR A 575 9.38 36.80 -5.85
N LEU A 576 8.52 35.85 -6.24
CA LEU A 576 8.85 34.76 -7.17
C LEU A 576 9.34 35.29 -8.51
N ARG A 577 8.60 36.23 -9.08
CA ARG A 577 8.94 36.87 -10.35
C ARG A 577 10.21 37.70 -10.22
N SER A 578 10.41 38.45 -9.15
CA SER A 578 11.66 39.20 -8.91
C SER A 578 12.89 38.29 -8.85
N CYS A 579 12.74 37.04 -8.39
CA CYS A 579 13.82 36.06 -8.46
C CYS A 579 14.05 35.50 -9.87
N VAL A 580 12.99 35.30 -10.66
CA VAL A 580 13.09 34.89 -12.08
C VAL A 580 13.68 36.00 -12.94
N ASP A 581 13.24 37.24 -12.78
CA ASP A 581 13.77 38.41 -13.50
C ASP A 581 15.24 38.71 -13.09
N GLY A 582 15.63 38.32 -11.87
CA GLY A 582 17.00 38.42 -11.37
C GLY A 582 17.93 37.24 -11.73
N PHE A 583 17.45 36.22 -12.47
CA PHE A 583 18.28 35.06 -12.84
C PHE A 583 19.47 35.46 -13.72
N ASP A 584 19.32 36.48 -14.58
CA ASP A 584 20.40 37.01 -15.42
C ASP A 584 21.53 37.67 -14.60
N ASP A 585 21.23 38.15 -13.39
CA ASP A 585 22.14 38.88 -12.49
C ASP A 585 22.69 38.02 -11.33
N LEU A 586 22.51 36.69 -11.40
CA LEU A 586 22.95 35.71 -10.36
C LEU A 586 24.47 35.70 -10.11
N SER A 587 25.27 36.50 -10.82
CA SER A 587 26.67 36.77 -10.49
C SER A 587 26.87 37.71 -9.31
N THR A 588 25.86 38.50 -8.91
CA THR A 588 26.05 39.57 -7.90
C THR A 588 25.01 39.63 -6.77
N GLY A 589 23.96 38.80 -6.77
CA GLY A 589 23.13 38.47 -5.60
C GLY A 589 22.17 39.58 -5.09
N THR A 590 20.89 39.23 -4.95
CA THR A 590 20.04 39.34 -3.74
C THR A 590 18.58 39.02 -4.10
N CYS A 591 18.17 37.76 -3.94
CA CYS A 591 16.79 37.43 -3.56
C CYS A 591 16.83 37.08 -2.07
N ALA A 592 16.37 37.98 -1.20
CA ALA A 592 16.22 37.69 0.22
C ALA A 592 14.79 37.14 0.43
N THR A 593 14.52 35.90 0.83
CA THR A 593 15.33 34.76 1.28
C THR A 593 14.74 33.47 0.68
N PRO A 594 15.35 32.94 -0.38
CA PRO A 594 15.63 31.52 -0.54
C PRO A 594 17.15 31.35 -0.36
N GLU A 595 17.62 30.23 0.19
CA GLU A 595 19.04 29.87 0.07
C GLU A 595 19.36 29.69 -1.43
N ALA A 596 19.77 30.77 -2.10
CA ALA A 596 20.30 30.73 -3.46
C ALA A 596 21.66 30.03 -3.40
N ALA A 597 21.64 28.71 -3.26
CA ALA A 597 22.82 27.87 -3.30
C ALA A 597 23.30 27.80 -4.75
N ARG A 598 24.38 28.52 -5.09
CA ARG A 598 25.26 28.10 -6.18
C ARG A 598 25.93 26.82 -5.72
N ALA A 599 25.38 25.65 -6.08
CA ALA A 599 26.11 24.41 -5.88
C ALA A 599 27.13 24.25 -7.01
N THR A 600 28.33 24.78 -6.82
CA THR A 600 29.50 24.22 -7.52
C THR A 600 29.71 22.82 -6.94
N ILE A 601 29.25 21.81 -7.67
CA ILE A 601 29.54 20.42 -7.33
C ILE A 601 31.04 20.24 -7.51
N HIS A 602 31.77 20.20 -6.41
CA HIS A 602 33.14 19.73 -6.46
C HIS A 602 33.11 18.30 -7.00
N PRO A 603 33.89 17.98 -8.05
CA PRO A 603 34.14 16.58 -8.35
C PRO A 603 34.69 15.98 -7.06
N LEU A 604 34.06 14.93 -6.55
CA LEU A 604 34.56 14.16 -5.41
C LEU A 604 35.94 13.61 -5.79
N ARG A 605 36.99 14.42 -5.62
CA ARG A 605 38.37 13.98 -5.62
C ARG A 605 38.61 13.29 -4.28
N GLY A 606 38.12 12.06 -4.18
CA GLY A 606 38.70 11.08 -3.28
C GLY A 606 40.01 10.60 -3.90
N ALA A 607 41.14 10.97 -3.30
CA ALA A 607 42.45 10.50 -3.69
C ALA A 607 42.50 8.96 -3.73
N PHE A 608 43.10 8.44 -4.79
CA PHE A 608 43.38 7.02 -4.98
C PHE A 608 44.19 6.45 -3.81
N SER A 609 43.60 5.52 -3.06
CA SER A 609 44.37 4.49 -2.36
C SER A 609 44.45 3.28 -3.29
N ILE A 610 45.65 2.99 -3.77
CA ILE A 610 45.96 1.81 -4.57
C ILE A 610 45.80 0.59 -3.63
N GLY A 611 44.60 0.00 -3.56
CA GLY A 611 44.41 -1.23 -2.77
C GLY A 611 43.00 -1.74 -2.45
N ALA A 612 41.90 -1.01 -2.70
CA ALA A 612 40.54 -1.47 -2.37
C ALA A 612 39.64 -1.57 -3.62
N PRO A 613 38.95 -2.70 -3.87
CA PRO A 613 37.94 -2.80 -4.91
C PRO A 613 36.61 -2.25 -4.37
N TRP A 614 36.30 -1.01 -4.79
CA TRP A 614 35.05 -0.26 -4.63
C TRP A 614 34.75 0.34 -3.24
N PRO A 615 34.46 1.66 -3.15
CA PRO A 615 34.01 2.28 -1.90
C PRO A 615 32.50 2.11 -1.74
N SER A 616 32.07 1.55 -0.62
CA SER A 616 30.71 1.68 -0.10
C SER A 616 30.53 3.10 0.44
N TYR A 617 29.69 3.90 -0.22
CA TYR A 617 29.26 5.19 0.31
C TYR A 617 28.06 4.96 1.24
N GLN A 618 28.19 5.40 2.49
CA GLN A 618 27.09 5.50 3.44
C GLN A 618 26.87 7.01 3.62
N LEU A 619 25.78 7.52 3.06
CA LEU A 619 25.30 8.87 3.31
C LEU A 619 24.28 8.76 4.44
N ASP A 620 24.53 9.43 5.56
CA ASP A 620 23.51 9.66 6.59
C ASP A 620 22.50 10.68 6.03
N TRP A 621 21.23 10.31 6.02
CA TRP A 621 20.13 11.11 5.46
C TRP A 621 19.24 11.60 6.61
N GLU A 622 19.23 12.91 6.86
CA GLU A 622 18.28 13.52 7.80
C GLU A 622 16.89 13.69 7.15
N PRO A 623 15.78 13.61 7.90
CA PRO A 623 14.41 13.57 7.35
C PRO A 623 13.93 14.89 6.73
N LEU A 624 14.75 15.95 6.76
CA LEU A 624 14.46 17.27 6.18
C LEU A 624 15.22 17.55 4.87
N GLU A 625 15.98 16.57 4.35
CA GLU A 625 16.76 16.69 3.13
C GLU A 625 16.42 15.59 2.12
N THR A 626 15.37 15.77 1.32
CA THR A 626 15.35 15.12 0.01
C THR A 626 16.39 15.83 -0.86
N VAL A 627 17.62 15.30 -0.91
CA VAL A 627 18.64 15.79 -1.86
C VAL A 627 18.18 15.36 -3.25
N VAL A 628 17.66 16.31 -4.01
CA VAL A 628 17.56 16.16 -5.46
C VAL A 628 19.00 16.06 -5.95
N ARG A 629 19.38 14.91 -6.52
CA ARG A 629 20.74 14.74 -7.06
C ARG A 629 20.84 15.62 -8.30
N LEU A 630 21.52 16.75 -8.14
CA LEU A 630 21.65 17.75 -9.19
C LEU A 630 22.51 17.19 -10.34
N PRO A 631 22.17 17.50 -11.60
CA PRO A 631 23.00 17.12 -12.74
C PRO A 631 24.44 17.64 -12.54
N PRO A 632 25.47 16.87 -12.92
CA PRO A 632 26.85 17.35 -12.84
C PRO A 632 27.09 18.50 -13.83
N GLY A 633 27.46 19.69 -13.35
CA GLY A 633 27.82 20.85 -14.20
C GLY A 633 27.51 22.21 -13.57
N ASP A 634 27.73 23.29 -14.32
CA ASP A 634 27.35 24.67 -13.98
C ASP A 634 25.83 24.90 -14.21
N ALA A 635 24.98 23.96 -13.81
CA ALA A 635 23.53 24.07 -13.98
C ALA A 635 22.99 25.21 -13.10
N LEU A 636 22.25 26.14 -13.70
CA LEU A 636 21.58 27.23 -13.00
C LEU A 636 20.29 26.70 -12.36
N PHE A 637 20.31 26.37 -11.06
CA PHE A 637 19.11 25.96 -10.35
C PHE A 637 18.89 26.75 -9.05
N ALA A 638 17.63 26.87 -8.63
CA ALA A 638 17.22 27.46 -7.37
C ALA A 638 16.26 26.53 -6.63
N ILE A 639 16.41 26.40 -5.31
CA ILE A 639 15.43 25.72 -4.45
C ILE A 639 14.55 26.78 -3.81
N MET A 640 13.25 26.57 -3.89
CA MET A 640 12.25 27.51 -3.45
C MET A 640 11.34 26.86 -2.43
N ARG A 641 11.40 27.40 -1.21
CA ARG A 641 10.64 26.91 -0.06
C ARG A 641 9.49 27.86 0.24
N VAL A 642 8.28 27.34 0.25
CA VAL A 642 7.04 28.12 0.43
C VAL A 642 6.15 27.41 1.44
N SER A 643 5.37 28.14 2.22
CA SER A 643 4.41 27.51 3.14
C SER A 643 3.22 26.90 2.38
N ALA A 644 2.69 25.78 2.88
CA ALA A 644 1.54 25.09 2.26
C ALA A 644 0.34 26.02 2.08
N ALA A 645 0.00 26.80 3.10
CA ALA A 645 -1.11 27.76 3.05
C ALA A 645 -0.96 28.83 1.96
N ALA A 646 0.26 29.26 1.64
CA ALA A 646 0.51 30.22 0.57
C ALA A 646 0.32 29.58 -0.81
N LEU A 647 0.72 28.31 -0.97
CA LEU A 647 0.49 27.54 -2.19
C LEU A 647 -1.00 27.25 -2.40
N GLU A 648 -1.73 26.87 -1.35
CA GLU A 648 -3.19 26.65 -1.38
C GLU A 648 -3.94 27.90 -1.82
N ALA A 649 -3.69 29.04 -1.16
CA ALA A 649 -4.29 30.32 -1.55
C ALA A 649 -4.01 30.67 -3.02
N ARG A 650 -2.84 30.28 -3.54
CA ARG A 650 -2.46 30.53 -4.92
C ARG A 650 -3.18 29.60 -5.91
N VAL A 651 -3.33 28.33 -5.57
CA VAL A 651 -4.10 27.37 -6.36
C VAL A 651 -5.55 27.82 -6.51
N VAL A 652 -6.17 28.29 -5.41
CA VAL A 652 -7.54 28.83 -5.42
C VAL A 652 -7.68 29.99 -6.41
N VAL A 653 -6.79 30.98 -6.33
CA VAL A 653 -6.83 32.16 -7.23
C VAL A 653 -6.51 31.77 -8.67
N GLY A 654 -5.59 30.83 -8.87
CA GLY A 654 -5.09 30.45 -10.19
C GLY A 654 -6.04 29.59 -11.02
N ILE A 655 -6.92 28.79 -10.41
CA ILE A 655 -7.82 27.90 -11.14
C ILE A 655 -8.88 28.67 -11.95
N ASP A 656 -9.49 29.72 -11.38
CA ASP A 656 -10.41 30.63 -12.09
C ASP A 656 -9.74 31.26 -13.32
N GLU A 657 -8.45 31.44 -13.18
CA GLU A 657 -7.57 32.09 -14.13
C GLU A 657 -7.27 31.17 -15.34
N PHE A 658 -7.40 29.83 -15.19
CA PHE A 658 -7.35 28.83 -16.27
C PHE A 658 -8.74 28.47 -16.83
N ALA A 659 -9.82 28.92 -16.19
CA ALA A 659 -11.20 28.72 -16.63
C ALA A 659 -11.64 29.84 -17.60
N VAL A 660 -11.19 29.82 -18.87
CA VAL A 660 -11.66 30.78 -19.90
C VAL A 660 -12.18 30.00 -21.11
N ALA A 661 -13.49 29.96 -21.39
CA ALA A 661 -14.14 30.92 -22.29
C ALA A 661 -15.64 31.20 -22.03
N ASP A 662 -16.28 30.63 -21.00
CA ASP A 662 -17.69 30.94 -20.64
C ASP A 662 -17.83 31.74 -19.33
N ALA A 663 -16.72 32.18 -18.73
CA ALA A 663 -16.66 32.86 -17.43
C ALA A 663 -17.05 34.36 -17.49
N ALA A 664 -18.25 34.66 -17.98
CA ALA A 664 -18.88 35.95 -17.73
C ALA A 664 -19.50 36.06 -16.32
N VAL A 665 -19.38 35.04 -15.47
CA VAL A 665 -20.11 34.97 -14.18
C VAL A 665 -19.29 34.24 -13.11
N VAL A 666 -18.34 34.90 -12.43
CA VAL A 666 -17.87 34.47 -11.09
C VAL A 666 -17.51 35.68 -10.22
N GLU A 667 -18.37 36.71 -10.22
CA GLU A 667 -18.54 37.53 -9.01
C GLU A 667 -19.73 37.02 -8.17
N GLU A 668 -20.44 35.98 -8.64
CA GLU A 668 -21.48 35.30 -7.87
C GLU A 668 -20.90 34.12 -7.10
N VAL A 669 -20.72 34.36 -5.80
CA VAL A 669 -20.88 33.37 -4.72
C VAL A 669 -21.88 32.29 -5.16
N ALA A 670 -21.55 31.00 -4.97
CA ALA A 670 -22.39 29.83 -5.27
C ALA A 670 -23.89 30.18 -5.24
N PRO A 671 -24.66 29.90 -6.32
CA PRO A 671 -26.01 30.41 -6.46
C PRO A 671 -26.83 30.09 -5.21
N ARG A 672 -27.26 31.14 -4.50
CA ARG A 672 -27.97 31.02 -3.24
C ARG A 672 -29.45 30.83 -3.51
N LEU A 673 -29.93 29.63 -3.20
CA LEU A 673 -31.33 29.27 -3.36
C LEU A 673 -32.03 29.24 -2.00
N GLY A 674 -33.35 29.42 -2.00
CA GLY A 674 -34.16 29.25 -0.79
C GLY A 674 -34.12 27.80 -0.31
N VAL A 675 -34.22 27.56 1.01
CA VAL A 675 -34.30 26.18 1.56
C VAL A 675 -35.45 25.38 0.95
N ASP A 676 -36.57 26.05 0.66
CA ASP A 676 -37.75 25.44 0.04
C ASP A 676 -37.52 25.05 -1.45
N GLU A 677 -36.46 25.55 -2.07
CA GLU A 677 -36.13 25.29 -3.48
C GLU A 677 -35.30 24.00 -3.66
N LEU A 678 -34.80 23.39 -2.58
CA LEU A 678 -34.01 22.15 -2.65
C LEU A 678 -34.77 21.00 -3.33
N VAL A 679 -36.05 20.80 -2.96
CA VAL A 679 -36.87 19.73 -3.56
C VAL A 679 -37.18 20.04 -5.03
N THR A 680 -37.37 21.33 -5.37
CA THR A 680 -37.60 21.78 -6.74
C THR A 680 -36.37 21.56 -7.62
N GLU A 681 -35.16 21.85 -7.13
CA GLU A 681 -33.93 21.59 -7.86
C GLU A 681 -33.63 20.09 -8.00
N LEU A 682 -33.89 19.29 -6.96
CA LEU A 682 -33.82 17.83 -7.05
C LEU A 682 -34.79 17.27 -8.09
N ALA A 683 -36.03 17.79 -8.13
CA ALA A 683 -37.02 17.43 -9.14
C ALA A 683 -36.57 17.82 -10.57
N ARG A 684 -36.06 19.03 -10.74
CA ARG A 684 -35.56 19.53 -12.04
C ARG A 684 -34.40 18.69 -12.58
N MET A 685 -33.43 18.34 -11.74
CA MET A 685 -32.33 17.45 -12.13
C MET A 685 -32.87 16.10 -12.57
N HIS A 686 -33.91 15.62 -11.91
CA HIS A 686 -34.49 14.32 -12.16
C HIS A 686 -35.47 14.27 -13.35
N GLU A 687 -36.02 15.41 -13.79
CA GLU A 687 -36.87 15.52 -14.97
C GLU A 687 -36.04 15.58 -16.27
N ASN A 688 -34.82 16.13 -16.20
CA ASN A 688 -33.84 16.11 -17.29
C ASN A 688 -33.18 14.73 -17.39
N ARG A 689 -33.87 13.73 -17.95
CA ARG A 689 -33.38 12.35 -18.16
C ARG A 689 -33.15 12.03 -19.63
N GLU A 690 -32.10 11.27 -19.92
CA GLU A 690 -32.06 10.45 -21.15
C GLU A 690 -33.08 9.28 -21.06
N PRO A 691 -33.61 8.78 -22.19
CA PRO A 691 -34.53 7.65 -22.21
C PRO A 691 -33.91 6.40 -21.53
N PRO A 692 -34.73 5.53 -20.92
CA PRO A 692 -34.26 4.44 -20.06
C PRO A 692 -33.32 3.47 -20.78
N GLY A 693 -32.10 3.39 -20.28
CA GLY A 693 -31.00 2.50 -20.65
C GLY A 693 -29.88 2.69 -19.62
N MET A 694 -28.90 1.80 -19.56
CA MET A 694 -27.69 1.99 -18.73
C MET A 694 -27.02 3.34 -19.04
N GLY A 695 -26.15 3.84 -18.14
CA GLY A 695 -25.58 5.20 -18.18
C GLY A 695 -25.55 5.80 -19.57
N GLY A 696 -26.26 6.92 -19.74
CA GLY A 696 -26.58 7.53 -21.04
C GLY A 696 -25.39 7.66 -21.99
N ALA A 697 -25.62 8.03 -23.25
CA ALA A 697 -24.53 8.14 -24.23
C ALA A 697 -23.37 9.06 -23.78
N GLY A 698 -23.64 9.98 -22.84
CA GLY A 698 -22.66 10.85 -22.18
C GLY A 698 -22.00 10.32 -20.90
N TYR A 699 -22.31 9.12 -20.40
CA TYR A 699 -21.71 8.60 -19.16
C TYR A 699 -20.24 8.25 -19.36
N LEU A 700 -19.38 8.90 -18.58
CA LEU A 700 -17.96 8.61 -18.48
C LEU A 700 -17.67 8.03 -17.10
N ALA A 701 -17.20 6.78 -17.05
CA ALA A 701 -16.83 6.14 -15.79
C ALA A 701 -15.66 6.91 -15.14
N PRO A 702 -15.71 7.17 -13.82
CA PRO A 702 -14.62 7.85 -13.13
C PRO A 702 -13.37 6.97 -13.13
N SER A 703 -12.22 7.60 -13.34
CA SER A 703 -10.92 6.98 -13.07
C SER A 703 -10.67 6.88 -11.56
N PRO A 704 -9.80 5.96 -11.09
CA PRO A 704 -9.45 5.86 -9.68
C PRO A 704 -8.89 7.17 -9.09
N ALA A 705 -8.14 7.94 -9.89
CA ALA A 705 -7.61 9.23 -9.47
C ALA A 705 -8.72 10.28 -9.29
N GLU A 706 -9.71 10.31 -10.19
CA GLU A 706 -10.86 11.21 -10.07
C GLU A 706 -11.72 10.90 -8.84
N LEU A 707 -11.93 9.62 -8.52
CA LEU A 707 -12.61 9.22 -7.28
C LEU A 707 -11.85 9.70 -6.04
N ARG A 708 -10.52 9.58 -6.06
CA ARG A 708 -9.68 10.04 -4.96
C ARG A 708 -9.71 11.55 -4.77
N VAL A 709 -9.68 12.32 -5.88
CA VAL A 709 -9.89 13.77 -5.83
C VAL A 709 -11.26 14.10 -5.25
N LEU A 710 -12.31 13.42 -5.71
CA LEU A 710 -13.67 13.65 -5.22
C LEU A 710 -13.76 13.36 -3.71
N GLU A 711 -13.16 12.27 -3.25
CA GLU A 711 -13.16 11.88 -1.84
C GLU A 711 -12.33 12.84 -0.97
N GLU A 712 -11.02 12.91 -1.22
CA GLU A 712 -10.03 13.58 -0.36
C GLU A 712 -10.09 15.12 -0.47
N LEU A 713 -10.37 15.68 -1.64
CA LEU A 713 -10.30 17.13 -1.87
C LEU A 713 -11.67 17.82 -1.91
N VAL A 714 -12.77 17.07 -2.03
CA VAL A 714 -14.12 17.64 -2.14
C VAL A 714 -15.05 17.15 -1.02
N VAL A 715 -15.30 15.84 -0.95
CA VAL A 715 -16.33 15.27 -0.05
C VAL A 715 -15.89 15.30 1.40
N GLU A 716 -14.69 14.85 1.73
CA GLU A 716 -14.19 14.84 3.10
C GLU A 716 -14.08 16.26 3.68
N PRO A 717 -13.47 17.26 3.00
CA PRO A 717 -13.48 18.64 3.46
C PRO A 717 -14.89 19.22 3.62
N LEU A 718 -15.83 18.86 2.74
CA LEU A 718 -17.21 19.33 2.81
C LEU A 718 -17.96 18.74 4.02
N LEU A 719 -17.75 17.47 4.32
CA LEU A 719 -18.31 16.82 5.51
C LEU A 719 -17.68 17.38 6.79
N ALA A 720 -16.35 17.54 6.83
CA ALA A 720 -15.64 18.16 7.95
C ALA A 720 -16.12 19.59 8.21
N TRP A 721 -16.35 20.39 7.16
CA TRP A 721 -16.95 21.71 7.28
C TRP A 721 -18.39 21.67 7.85
N ALA A 722 -19.20 20.70 7.43
CA ALA A 722 -20.56 20.54 7.92
C ALA A 722 -20.63 20.07 9.39
N GLU A 723 -19.61 19.38 9.87
CA GLU A 723 -19.47 18.91 11.25
C GLU A 723 -18.80 19.95 12.16
N SER A 724 -18.01 20.86 11.59
CA SER A 724 -17.27 21.87 12.36
C SER A 724 -18.18 22.70 13.27
N PRO A 725 -17.85 22.83 14.57
CA PRO A 725 -18.62 23.63 15.52
C PRO A 725 -18.43 25.14 15.31
N ARG A 726 -17.51 25.57 14.42
CA ARG A 726 -17.32 26.98 14.07
C ARG A 726 -18.50 27.45 13.20
N HIS A 727 -19.43 28.16 13.83
CA HIS A 727 -20.63 28.70 13.19
C HIS A 727 -20.32 29.98 12.39
N ALA A 728 -20.97 30.14 11.24
CA ALA A 728 -20.97 31.33 10.36
C ALA A 728 -19.84 31.47 9.32
N GLU A 729 -19.17 30.38 8.96
CA GLU A 729 -18.20 30.35 7.84
C GLU A 729 -18.83 29.69 6.60
N ALA A 730 -18.80 30.34 5.44
CA ALA A 730 -19.16 29.71 4.16
C ALA A 730 -18.33 28.42 3.93
N PRO A 731 -18.77 27.46 3.10
CA PRO A 731 -17.89 26.38 2.68
C PRO A 731 -16.58 26.97 2.14
N PRO A 732 -15.41 26.40 2.49
CA PRO A 732 -14.14 26.86 1.96
C PRO A 732 -14.19 26.95 0.43
N PRO A 733 -13.75 28.07 -0.18
CA PRO A 733 -13.82 28.25 -1.63
C PRO A 733 -13.00 27.17 -2.39
N GLU A 734 -11.97 26.63 -1.74
CA GLU A 734 -11.16 25.50 -2.22
C GLU A 734 -12.02 24.28 -2.64
N ILE A 735 -13.10 23.98 -1.93
CA ILE A 735 -13.97 22.85 -2.26
C ILE A 735 -14.66 23.08 -3.61
N GLY A 736 -15.16 24.29 -3.86
CA GLY A 736 -15.74 24.71 -5.14
C GLY A 736 -14.75 24.60 -6.29
N VAL A 737 -13.51 24.98 -6.01
CA VAL A 737 -12.40 24.95 -6.95
C VAL A 737 -12.04 23.51 -7.34
N TRP A 738 -11.83 22.60 -6.38
CA TRP A 738 -11.55 21.19 -6.65
C TRP A 738 -12.72 20.47 -7.32
N ALA A 739 -13.96 20.77 -6.89
CA ALA A 739 -15.16 20.25 -7.53
C ALA A 739 -15.22 20.64 -9.01
N SER A 740 -14.86 21.87 -9.36
CA SER A 740 -14.90 22.34 -10.76
C SER A 740 -13.97 21.57 -11.70
N LEU A 741 -12.85 21.03 -11.20
CA LEU A 741 -11.94 20.18 -11.99
C LEU A 741 -12.56 18.84 -12.38
N LEU A 742 -13.59 18.40 -11.65
CA LEU A 742 -14.37 17.19 -11.93
C LEU A 742 -15.69 17.51 -12.66
N ASP A 743 -15.83 18.72 -13.20
CA ASP A 743 -17.09 19.29 -13.72
C ASP A 743 -18.22 19.30 -12.68
N TYR A 744 -17.91 19.37 -11.38
CA TYR A 744 -18.88 19.58 -10.33
C TYR A 744 -19.04 21.05 -9.96
N GLU A 745 -20.18 21.40 -9.41
CA GLU A 745 -20.44 22.70 -8.78
C GLU A 745 -21.03 22.53 -7.38
N LEU A 746 -20.71 23.48 -6.52
CA LEU A 746 -21.34 23.64 -5.22
C LEU A 746 -22.48 24.67 -5.34
N VAL A 747 -23.65 24.29 -4.84
CA VAL A 747 -24.85 25.14 -4.75
C VAL A 747 -25.23 25.29 -3.29
N GLU A 748 -25.36 26.52 -2.80
CA GLU A 748 -25.75 26.82 -1.43
C GLU A 748 -27.28 27.04 -1.34
N PHE A 749 -27.94 26.37 -0.40
CA PHE A 749 -29.35 26.61 -0.07
C PHE A 749 -29.48 27.18 1.33
N GLY A 750 -30.13 28.34 1.44
CA GLY A 750 -30.21 29.16 2.65
C GLY A 750 -28.95 30.00 2.88
N ASP A 751 -28.95 30.85 3.91
CA ASP A 751 -27.76 31.59 4.31
C ASP A 751 -26.95 30.79 5.34
N CYS A 752 -25.88 30.14 4.88
CA CYS A 752 -24.94 29.40 5.74
C CYS A 752 -24.17 30.28 6.73
N ARG A 753 -24.31 31.60 6.63
CA ARG A 753 -23.76 32.59 7.56
C ARG A 753 -24.79 33.01 8.62
N ASP A 754 -26.08 32.80 8.38
CA ASP A 754 -27.16 33.07 9.32
C ASP A 754 -27.38 31.86 10.25
N ARG A 755 -27.50 32.12 11.56
CA ARG A 755 -27.72 31.09 12.59
C ARG A 755 -29.18 30.64 12.68
N THR A 756 -30.10 31.34 12.04
CA THR A 756 -31.54 31.16 12.21
C THR A 756 -32.18 30.28 11.14
N GLN A 757 -31.50 30.07 10.00
CA GLN A 757 -31.99 29.27 8.88
C GLN A 757 -31.18 27.97 8.69
N GLY A 758 -31.79 26.98 8.05
CA GLY A 758 -31.10 25.75 7.66
C GLY A 758 -30.14 26.01 6.51
N CYS A 759 -28.90 25.52 6.64
CA CYS A 759 -27.89 25.58 5.58
C CYS A 759 -27.72 24.21 4.94
N PHE A 760 -27.84 24.15 3.61
CA PHE A 760 -27.54 22.96 2.82
C PHE A 760 -26.58 23.30 1.70
N VAL A 761 -25.65 22.40 1.42
CA VAL A 761 -24.75 22.50 0.26
C VAL A 761 -24.98 21.29 -0.61
N MET A 762 -25.25 21.52 -1.89
CA MET A 762 -25.40 20.49 -2.89
C MET A 762 -24.19 20.50 -3.81
N LEU A 763 -23.52 19.35 -3.89
CA LEU A 763 -22.49 19.05 -4.87
C LEU A 763 -23.16 18.31 -6.03
N ARG A 764 -23.21 18.92 -7.22
CA ARG A 764 -23.81 18.33 -8.43
C ARG A 764 -22.92 18.52 -9.65
N GLU A 765 -23.08 17.68 -10.67
CA GLU A 765 -22.38 17.87 -11.96
C GLU A 765 -22.97 19.02 -12.78
N ARG A 766 -22.09 19.75 -13.50
CA ARG A 766 -22.44 20.85 -14.42
C ARG A 766 -22.99 20.33 -15.77
N SER A 767 -22.59 19.15 -16.22
CA SER A 767 -23.00 18.57 -17.51
C SER A 767 -24.38 17.90 -17.43
N GLN A 768 -25.30 18.27 -18.34
CA GLN A 768 -26.65 17.68 -18.49
C GLN A 768 -26.60 16.37 -19.30
N PRO A 769 -27.47 15.36 -19.10
CA PRO A 769 -28.50 15.17 -18.04
C PRO A 769 -28.00 14.40 -16.80
N SER A 770 -28.72 14.48 -15.67
CA SER A 770 -28.33 13.85 -14.38
C SER A 770 -28.09 12.34 -14.45
N THR A 771 -28.70 11.68 -15.44
CA THR A 771 -28.59 10.24 -15.73
C THR A 771 -27.23 9.79 -16.25
N SER A 772 -26.34 10.72 -16.63
CA SER A 772 -24.99 10.42 -17.14
C SER A 772 -23.87 10.85 -16.19
N GLY A 773 -24.20 11.34 -14.99
CA GLY A 773 -23.21 11.70 -13.96
C GLY A 773 -22.88 10.58 -12.98
N TRP A 774 -21.96 10.83 -12.05
CA TRP A 774 -21.59 9.95 -10.95
C TRP A 774 -22.58 10.07 -9.78
N GLY A 775 -23.21 11.26 -9.62
CA GLY A 775 -24.31 11.48 -8.69
C GLY A 775 -24.28 12.85 -8.03
N THR A 776 -25.24 13.07 -7.14
CA THR A 776 -25.43 14.30 -6.38
C THR A 776 -25.28 14.01 -4.89
N LEU A 777 -24.52 14.86 -4.20
CA LEU A 777 -24.37 14.83 -2.74
C LEU A 777 -24.99 16.10 -2.15
N VAL A 778 -25.90 15.95 -1.18
CA VAL A 778 -26.45 17.07 -0.42
C VAL A 778 -26.00 16.93 1.03
N VAL A 779 -25.36 17.97 1.57
CA VAL A 779 -24.84 18.02 2.93
C VAL A 779 -25.60 19.06 3.74
N ARG A 780 -26.04 18.68 4.94
CA ARG A 780 -26.75 19.54 5.89
C ARG A 780 -25.79 20.06 6.95
N ARG A 781 -25.77 21.39 7.13
CA ARG A 781 -25.05 22.05 8.22
C ARG A 781 -26.05 22.60 9.24
N GLN A 782 -26.48 21.73 10.15
CA GLN A 782 -27.36 22.09 11.27
C GLN A 782 -26.84 21.45 12.57
N ARG A 783 -26.95 22.18 13.68
CA ARG A 783 -26.47 21.72 15.01
C ARG A 783 -27.16 20.44 15.51
N HIS A 784 -28.36 20.15 15.02
CA HIS A 784 -29.14 18.97 15.42
C HIS A 784 -29.16 17.88 14.35
N ALA A 785 -28.48 18.09 13.21
CA ALA A 785 -28.39 17.06 12.18
C ALA A 785 -27.69 15.83 12.74
N LYS A 786 -28.37 14.69 12.66
CA LYS A 786 -27.87 13.40 13.11
C LYS A 786 -26.88 12.88 12.07
N SER A 787 -25.89 12.08 12.49
CA SER A 787 -24.85 11.49 11.62
C SER A 787 -25.36 10.43 10.62
N HIS A 788 -26.66 10.44 10.30
CA HIS A 788 -27.24 9.51 9.33
C HIS A 788 -26.96 9.99 7.91
N VAL A 789 -26.67 9.03 7.04
CA VAL A 789 -26.53 9.22 5.61
C VAL A 789 -27.65 8.42 4.94
N VAL A 790 -28.33 9.03 3.97
CA VAL A 790 -29.33 8.35 3.14
C VAL A 790 -28.79 8.23 1.73
N GLU A 791 -28.73 7.01 1.22
CA GLU A 791 -28.26 6.72 -0.14
C GLU A 791 -29.44 6.28 -1.01
N VAL A 792 -29.51 6.82 -2.22
CA VAL A 792 -30.44 6.42 -3.27
C VAL A 792 -29.62 5.87 -4.43
N PRO A 793 -29.37 4.55 -4.47
CA PRO A 793 -28.41 3.95 -5.39
C PRO A 793 -28.96 3.76 -6.82
N ARG A 794 -30.29 3.78 -7.00
CA ARG A 794 -30.94 3.46 -8.29
C ARG A 794 -32.13 4.38 -8.61
N PRO A 795 -31.95 5.72 -8.55
CA PRO A 795 -33.05 6.66 -8.69
C PRO A 795 -33.75 6.60 -10.05
N HIS A 796 -33.10 6.06 -11.10
CA HIS A 796 -33.67 5.99 -12.43
C HIS A 796 -34.41 4.68 -12.71
N ARG A 797 -33.91 3.54 -12.23
CA ARG A 797 -34.59 2.23 -12.31
C ARG A 797 -35.78 2.14 -11.37
N GLU A 798 -35.69 2.73 -10.18
CA GLU A 798 -36.71 2.61 -9.14
C GLU A 798 -37.48 3.95 -9.02
N ARG A 799 -38.68 3.99 -9.61
CA ARG A 799 -39.50 5.22 -9.66
C ARG A 799 -39.71 5.82 -8.27
N GLU A 800 -39.64 7.15 -8.18
CA GLU A 800 -39.86 7.94 -6.95
C GLU A 800 -38.90 7.65 -5.79
N THR A 801 -37.90 6.77 -5.94
CA THR A 801 -36.98 6.44 -4.84
C THR A 801 -36.10 7.60 -4.41
N TRP A 802 -35.71 8.48 -5.35
CA TRP A 802 -35.00 9.73 -5.02
C TRP A 802 -35.84 10.64 -4.12
N ARG A 803 -37.16 10.73 -4.38
CA ARG A 803 -38.08 11.55 -3.60
C ARG A 803 -38.28 10.97 -2.21
N VAL A 804 -38.52 9.66 -2.12
CA VAL A 804 -38.64 8.94 -0.85
C VAL A 804 -37.34 9.07 -0.04
N GLY A 805 -36.17 8.97 -0.69
CA GLY A 805 -34.87 9.16 -0.06
C GLY A 805 -34.68 10.58 0.47
N ALA A 806 -35.05 11.60 -0.31
CA ALA A 806 -35.00 13.00 0.13
C ALA A 806 -35.95 13.27 1.31
N GLU A 807 -37.20 12.78 1.26
CA GLU A 807 -38.17 12.88 2.35
C GLU A 807 -37.68 12.15 3.61
N LEU A 808 -37.13 10.94 3.47
CA LEU A 808 -36.56 10.17 4.57
C LEU A 808 -35.38 10.90 5.21
N TRP A 809 -34.47 11.43 4.40
CA TRP A 809 -33.35 12.25 4.88
C TRP A 809 -33.82 13.50 5.63
N GLN A 810 -34.89 14.14 5.18
CA GLN A 810 -35.49 15.27 5.90
C GLN A 810 -36.07 14.85 7.25
N VAL A 811 -36.86 13.76 7.27
CA VAL A 811 -37.51 13.22 8.49
C VAL A 811 -36.48 12.74 9.52
N LEU A 812 -35.38 12.13 9.06
CA LEU A 812 -34.29 11.66 9.92
C LEU A 812 -33.37 12.78 10.40
N GLU A 813 -33.52 14.00 9.87
CA GLU A 813 -32.56 15.10 10.04
C GLU A 813 -31.13 14.65 9.69
N GLY A 814 -31.01 13.90 8.59
CA GLY A 814 -29.75 13.29 8.15
C GLY A 814 -28.67 14.33 7.81
N ARG A 815 -27.41 13.93 7.98
CA ARG A 815 -26.23 14.76 7.66
C ARG A 815 -26.02 14.86 6.17
N ALA A 816 -26.16 13.76 5.44
CA ALA A 816 -25.91 13.70 4.01
C ALA A 816 -26.97 12.87 3.26
N LEU A 817 -27.26 13.27 2.03
CA LEU A 817 -28.09 12.56 1.07
C LEU A 817 -27.27 12.33 -0.19
N LEU A 818 -27.11 11.07 -0.59
CA LEU A 818 -26.42 10.67 -1.81
C LEU A 818 -27.45 10.15 -2.80
N ILE A 819 -27.43 10.67 -4.02
CA ILE A 819 -28.30 10.24 -5.11
C ILE A 819 -27.40 9.83 -6.26
N ALA A 820 -27.42 8.56 -6.65
CA ALA A 820 -26.62 8.07 -7.76
C ALA A 820 -27.03 8.77 -9.08
N GLY A 821 -26.07 9.04 -9.96
CA GLY A 821 -26.33 9.57 -11.30
C GLY A 821 -26.66 8.44 -12.27
N ALA A 822 -25.66 7.70 -12.76
CA ALA A 822 -25.88 6.54 -13.61
C ALA A 822 -26.06 5.24 -12.81
N ASP A 823 -27.08 4.44 -13.16
CA ASP A 823 -27.40 3.17 -12.49
C ASP A 823 -26.51 1.97 -12.94
N GLY A 824 -25.20 2.20 -13.14
CA GLY A 824 -24.18 1.17 -13.44
C GLY A 824 -23.64 1.14 -14.89
N LEU A 825 -22.52 0.42 -15.08
CA LEU A 825 -21.80 0.29 -16.35
C LEU A 825 -22.65 -0.40 -17.44
N PRO A 826 -22.55 0.01 -18.72
CA PRO A 826 -23.18 -0.71 -19.82
C PRO A 826 -22.68 -2.16 -19.85
N GLN A 827 -23.60 -3.13 -19.87
CA GLN A 827 -23.29 -4.57 -19.86
C GLN A 827 -22.37 -5.03 -20.99
N ASN A 828 -22.14 -4.21 -22.03
CA ASN A 828 -21.19 -4.50 -23.08
C ASN A 828 -20.69 -3.19 -23.77
N PRO A 829 -19.49 -2.68 -23.45
CA PRO A 829 -18.97 -1.44 -24.04
C PRO A 829 -18.73 -1.54 -25.56
N LYS A 830 -18.61 -2.75 -26.11
CA LYS A 830 -18.44 -2.97 -27.57
C LYS A 830 -19.74 -2.83 -28.35
N SER A 831 -20.90 -3.14 -27.77
CA SER A 831 -22.18 -2.99 -28.46
C SER A 831 -22.63 -1.53 -28.51
N ALA A 832 -22.36 -0.73 -27.47
CA ALA A 832 -22.64 0.70 -27.47
C ALA A 832 -21.91 1.46 -28.60
N ARG A 833 -20.64 1.11 -28.87
CA ARG A 833 -19.88 1.67 -30.02
C ARG A 833 -20.41 1.24 -31.40
N LEU A 834 -21.04 0.06 -31.49
CA LEU A 834 -21.60 -0.46 -32.74
C LEU A 834 -23.00 0.12 -33.04
N GLU A 835 -23.77 0.47 -32.00
CA GLU A 835 -25.06 1.15 -32.14
C GLU A 835 -24.89 2.62 -32.58
N LEU A 836 -23.85 3.31 -32.10
CA LEU A 836 -23.46 4.66 -32.57
C LEU A 836 -23.11 4.74 -34.07
N ALA A 837 -22.79 3.61 -34.71
CA ALA A 837 -22.48 3.55 -36.14
C ALA A 837 -23.71 3.23 -37.02
N ARG A 838 -24.88 2.98 -36.41
CA ARG A 838 -26.14 2.62 -37.07
C ARG A 838 -27.25 3.62 -36.72
N ASP A 839 -27.04 4.90 -36.99
CA ASP A 839 -28.15 5.84 -37.09
C ASP A 839 -28.81 5.66 -38.47
N ASP A 840 -29.83 4.78 -38.53
CA ASP A 840 -30.90 4.88 -39.52
C ASP A 840 -32.20 5.26 -38.77
N PRO A 841 -32.72 6.48 -38.92
CA PRO A 841 -33.81 7.01 -38.08
C PRO A 841 -35.20 6.41 -38.40
N THR A 842 -35.27 5.27 -39.09
CA THR A 842 -36.55 4.72 -39.60
C THR A 842 -36.96 3.35 -39.06
N GLU A 843 -36.14 2.63 -38.29
CA GLU A 843 -36.53 1.35 -37.67
C GLU A 843 -36.98 1.51 -36.21
N VAL A 844 -38.24 1.91 -36.02
CA VAL A 844 -38.98 1.66 -34.78
C VAL A 844 -39.57 0.24 -34.89
N GLY A 845 -38.79 -0.78 -34.49
CA GLY A 845 -39.24 -2.16 -34.56
C GLY A 845 -38.38 -3.14 -33.76
N GLU A 846 -38.95 -3.61 -32.65
CA GLU A 846 -38.58 -4.85 -31.93
C GLU A 846 -37.16 -4.97 -31.36
N GLN A 847 -36.93 -4.30 -30.22
CA GLN A 847 -35.89 -4.74 -29.28
C GLN A 847 -36.30 -6.08 -28.61
N PRO A 848 -35.41 -7.08 -28.52
CA PRO A 848 -35.70 -8.32 -27.80
C PRO A 848 -35.86 -8.05 -26.30
N PRO A 849 -36.67 -8.86 -25.58
CA PRO A 849 -36.97 -8.63 -24.17
C PRO A 849 -35.69 -8.71 -23.33
N ASN A 850 -35.41 -7.61 -22.64
CA ASN A 850 -34.38 -7.47 -21.62
C ASN A 850 -34.51 -8.59 -20.56
N PRO A 851 -33.45 -9.37 -20.26
CA PRO A 851 -33.50 -10.37 -19.19
C PRO A 851 -33.44 -9.65 -17.83
N ASP A 852 -34.60 -9.24 -17.33
CA ASP A 852 -34.82 -8.81 -15.96
C ASP A 852 -34.62 -10.02 -15.00
N PRO A 853 -33.74 -9.95 -13.98
CA PRO A 853 -33.68 -10.99 -12.96
C PRO A 853 -34.83 -10.90 -11.94
N VAL A 854 -35.68 -9.88 -12.00
CA VAL A 854 -36.83 -9.75 -11.08
C VAL A 854 -38.06 -10.41 -11.68
N ARG A 855 -38.23 -11.71 -11.43
CA ARG A 855 -39.48 -12.42 -11.74
C ARG A 855 -40.66 -11.80 -10.95
N PRO A 856 -41.83 -11.53 -11.55
CA PRO A 856 -42.95 -10.82 -10.88
C PRO A 856 -43.73 -11.64 -9.83
N ARG A 857 -43.11 -12.58 -9.12
CA ARG A 857 -43.79 -13.44 -8.10
C ARG A 857 -42.96 -13.77 -6.86
N ASN A 858 -41.81 -13.12 -6.64
CA ASN A 858 -40.93 -13.45 -5.50
C ASN A 858 -41.04 -12.50 -4.29
N LEU A 859 -42.07 -11.65 -4.23
CA LEU A 859 -42.41 -10.91 -3.01
C LEU A 859 -43.70 -11.49 -2.42
N GLU A 860 -43.61 -12.70 -1.87
CA GLU A 860 -44.42 -13.02 -0.68
C GLU A 860 -43.59 -12.53 0.52
N THR A 861 -44.05 -11.43 1.11
CA THR A 861 -43.54 -10.85 2.36
C THR A 861 -43.68 -11.84 3.52
N PRO A 862 -42.73 -11.90 4.48
CA PRO A 862 -43.04 -12.28 5.85
C PRO A 862 -43.97 -11.26 6.50
#